data_AF-A0A2S4W846-F1
#
_entry.id   AF-A0A2S4W846-F1
#
_cell.length_a   1.000
_cell.length_b   1.000
_cell.length_c   1.000
_cell.angle_alpha   90.00
_cell.angle_beta   90.00
_cell.angle_gamma   90.00
#
_symmetry.space_group_name_H-M   'P 1'
#
loop_
_entity.id
_entity.type
_entity.pdbx_description
1 polymer ?
#
loop_
_entity_poly.entity_id
_entity_poly.type
_entity_poly.pdbx_seq_one_letter_code
_entity_poly.pdbx_strand_id
1 'polypeptide(L)'
;MPAQLYKTRTVAQEFKIELYHLSLGLARYRSVIPIIEQELRFAFIQMSANRRIAKEFTDLQTSPIKYVTIEPDESNVLHWTGVMEGPVGSCYEGGKFKIEATFPLEYPFKAPTIKFITKIYHPNITAEGLLCIGLLKPDAWKPSIRIEHVLRAIVNLLVEPNPEDAVVASIAEQFDKDFELFKSTAQDHVRKSPSQANISQPQPKKMADKIPLPDSPRHEEEEEEELNLIVNGLLSSIDGQHTSLLPLYQTMTTTTRILSKPGQLLREKLAERLDQLDKLKLSSDKDEEIRNTEFENLQLKLKQEEEKRAKSISLLRAVRQKLVQTEKDKLALENELNEINNHSTTKINELQSDKRNLEDLLTKSKISQEQQLSKLRHSYERENQSIKTQFERELSSKKTQYELDTITSKAAYERELSNRNQKLSQLENRVKELSSERDHLFNQLQKRQAELEESIAQEDLIKSNSIELNHQLNESHNQIQILTEQIHKLTSTTQEDPSQSNLIVNELEHQYSSKIKSLESLVNQLKKEKSDIEFDLNESLNERLAQIDQLRSQSKLKNQEYADCIQFMNKRNQEIIDSDHQIDLLKQDLNKEKESNLNLTKLKKSEDTLKIEIQNLKVNEIKKIDEVKGLFMKKDIHNQRKEGVGYFANFNNSDRRPSASSSSQTCFTYSYVSNINNNNSTEGSRRGLRTSTSSHTQLQTHHPSSSTIDLGSEASSLPVIEDEAELNFEYLRNTLLQFLEHKEMRPHLVRVLGVILHFTPQEIR
;
A
#
# COMPACT_ATOMS: atom_id res chain seq x y z
N MET A 1 45.01 46.64 30.38
CA MET A 1 43.55 46.51 30.58
C MET A 1 42.66 46.77 29.34
N PRO A 2 42.99 47.61 28.32
CA PRO A 2 42.04 47.86 27.22
C PRO A 2 42.00 46.78 26.11
N ALA A 3 43.04 45.94 25.97
CA ALA A 3 43.09 44.91 24.93
C ALA A 3 42.20 43.68 25.20
N GLN A 4 41.86 43.39 26.47
CA GLN A 4 40.98 42.27 26.82
C GLN A 4 39.50 42.60 26.59
N LEU A 5 39.10 43.86 26.80
CA LEU A 5 37.73 44.34 26.56
C LEU A 5 37.34 44.39 25.07
N TYR A 6 38.31 44.60 24.18
CA TYR A 6 38.04 44.56 22.73
C TYR A 6 37.82 43.13 22.24
N LYS A 7 38.62 42.16 22.71
CA LYS A 7 38.45 40.75 22.35
C LYS A 7 37.13 40.17 22.85
N THR A 8 36.69 40.49 24.06
CA THR A 8 35.40 40.00 24.57
C THR A 8 34.21 40.60 23.83
N ARG A 9 34.32 41.86 23.35
CA ARG A 9 33.26 42.52 22.57
C ARG A 9 33.13 41.95 21.16
N THR A 10 34.24 41.59 20.51
CA THR A 10 34.22 40.94 19.19
C THR A 10 33.63 39.54 19.27
N VAL A 11 34.05 38.74 20.26
CA VAL A 11 33.51 37.38 20.48
C VAL A 11 32.01 37.41 20.81
N ALA A 12 31.56 38.40 21.60
CA ALA A 12 30.14 38.58 21.88
C ALA A 12 29.32 39.00 20.64
N GLN A 13 29.90 39.75 19.70
CA GLN A 13 29.26 40.09 18.44
C GLN A 13 29.17 38.88 17.49
N GLU A 14 30.22 38.08 17.41
CA GLU A 14 30.22 36.84 16.62
C GLU A 14 29.18 35.84 17.15
N PHE A 15 29.10 35.65 18.47
CA PHE A 15 28.07 34.80 19.09
C PHE A 15 26.65 35.30 18.82
N LYS A 16 26.44 36.62 18.78
CA LYS A 16 25.11 37.20 18.52
C LYS A 16 24.68 37.01 17.07
N ILE A 17 25.63 37.04 16.13
CA ILE A 17 25.41 36.76 14.72
C ILE A 17 25.10 35.27 14.52
N GLU A 18 25.85 34.37 15.16
CA GLU A 18 25.58 32.93 15.12
C GLU A 18 24.20 32.59 15.69
N LEU A 19 23.81 33.16 16.83
CA LEU A 19 22.48 32.98 17.41
C LEU A 19 21.36 33.49 16.50
N TYR A 20 21.59 34.59 15.76
CA TYR A 20 20.62 35.13 14.81
C TYR A 20 20.47 34.23 13.57
N HIS A 21 21.56 33.65 13.08
CA HIS A 21 21.51 32.66 12.00
C HIS A 21 20.86 31.34 12.46
N LEU A 22 21.10 30.92 13.70
CA LEU A 22 20.44 29.75 14.29
C LEU A 22 18.93 29.98 14.45
N SER A 23 18.50 31.17 14.88
CA SER A 23 17.08 31.50 15.03
C SER A 23 16.36 31.59 13.68
N LEU A 24 17.01 32.13 12.63
CA LEU A 24 16.49 32.11 11.27
C LEU A 24 16.40 30.67 10.72
N GLY A 25 17.39 29.83 11.02
CA GLY A 25 17.37 28.41 10.69
C GLY A 25 16.18 27.70 11.35
N LEU A 26 16.03 27.85 12.67
CA LEU A 26 14.93 27.28 13.45
C LEU A 26 13.56 27.80 12.99
N ALA A 27 13.44 29.08 12.62
CA ALA A 27 12.20 29.65 12.08
C ALA A 27 11.83 29.05 10.72
N ARG A 28 12.82 28.77 9.85
CA ARG A 28 12.60 28.05 8.59
C ARG A 28 12.25 26.58 8.79
N TYR A 29 12.85 25.91 9.77
CA TYR A 29 12.45 24.54 10.12
C TYR A 29 11.04 24.48 10.70
N ARG A 30 10.67 25.45 11.56
CA ARG A 30 9.34 25.53 12.19
C ARG A 30 8.21 25.78 11.19
N SER A 31 8.47 26.47 10.07
CA SER A 31 7.48 26.65 9.01
C SER A 31 7.37 25.47 8.04
N VAL A 32 8.43 24.65 7.92
CA VAL A 32 8.48 23.50 6.98
C VAL A 32 7.97 22.20 7.63
N ILE A 33 8.15 22.02 8.94
CA ILE A 33 7.68 20.83 9.67
C ILE A 33 6.17 20.56 9.49
N PRO A 34 5.25 21.54 9.63
CA PRO A 34 3.82 21.29 9.45
C PRO A 34 3.46 20.86 8.03
N ILE A 35 4.18 21.36 7.03
CA ILE A 35 3.98 21.02 5.61
C ILE A 35 4.44 19.58 5.36
N ILE A 36 5.61 19.20 5.86
CA ILE A 36 6.11 17.82 5.77
C ILE A 36 5.19 16.85 6.52
N GLU A 37 4.72 17.21 7.71
CA GLU A 37 3.77 16.38 8.46
C GLU A 37 2.44 16.22 7.72
N GLN A 38 1.95 17.28 7.07
CA GLN A 38 0.73 17.22 6.27
C GLN A 38 0.91 16.34 5.03
N GLU A 39 2.04 16.45 4.33
CA GLU A 39 2.37 15.59 3.19
C GLU A 39 2.57 14.12 3.61
N LEU A 40 3.25 13.85 4.72
CA LEU A 40 3.42 12.51 5.26
C LEU A 40 2.08 11.90 5.72
N ARG A 41 1.20 12.70 6.34
CA ARG A 41 -0.17 12.27 6.68
C ARG A 41 -0.97 11.94 5.42
N PHE A 42 -0.89 12.78 4.39
CA PHE A 42 -1.57 12.56 3.12
C PHE A 42 -1.07 11.29 2.42
N ALA A 43 0.24 11.09 2.37
CA ALA A 43 0.87 9.88 1.85
C ALA A 43 0.46 8.63 2.64
N PHE A 44 0.44 8.71 3.98
CA PHE A 44 0.02 7.61 4.84
C PHE A 44 -1.46 7.24 4.63
N ILE A 45 -2.35 8.23 4.56
CA ILE A 45 -3.78 8.05 4.28
C ILE A 45 -3.95 7.34 2.92
N GLN A 46 -3.27 7.84 1.88
CA GLN A 46 -3.30 7.26 0.53
C GLN A 46 -2.79 5.81 0.50
N MET A 47 -1.68 5.51 1.20
CA MET A 47 -1.15 4.14 1.30
C MET A 47 -2.12 3.20 2.03
N SER A 48 -2.79 3.68 3.08
CA SER A 48 -3.76 2.90 3.84
C SER A 48 -5.02 2.57 3.04
N ALA A 49 -5.53 3.54 2.28
CA ALA A 49 -6.68 3.38 1.39
C ALA A 49 -6.37 2.37 0.28
N ASN A 50 -5.24 2.53 -0.41
CA ASN A 50 -4.81 1.61 -1.47
C ASN A 50 -4.67 0.17 -0.97
N ARG A 51 -4.09 -0.02 0.22
CA ARG A 51 -3.95 -1.36 0.83
C ARG A 51 -5.31 -2.00 1.12
N ARG A 52 -6.27 -1.21 1.63
CA ARG A 52 -7.63 -1.68 1.88
C ARG A 52 -8.35 -2.05 0.58
N ILE A 53 -8.28 -1.18 -0.43
CA ILE A 53 -8.92 -1.37 -1.74
C ILE A 53 -8.37 -2.59 -2.46
N ALA A 54 -7.04 -2.77 -2.50
CA ALA A 54 -6.41 -3.95 -3.09
C ALA A 54 -6.86 -5.26 -2.42
N LYS A 55 -6.98 -5.25 -1.09
CA LYS A 55 -7.50 -6.40 -0.35
C LYS A 55 -8.96 -6.69 -0.69
N GLU A 56 -9.82 -5.67 -0.69
CA GLU A 56 -11.24 -5.85 -1.03
C GLU A 56 -11.43 -6.32 -2.48
N PHE A 57 -10.59 -5.89 -3.42
CA PHE A 57 -10.59 -6.42 -4.78
C PHE A 57 -10.20 -7.90 -4.82
N THR A 58 -9.16 -8.29 -4.09
CA THR A 58 -8.75 -9.70 -3.98
C THR A 58 -9.86 -10.57 -3.37
N ASP A 59 -10.55 -10.05 -2.35
CA ASP A 59 -11.72 -10.71 -1.73
C ASP A 59 -12.84 -10.91 -2.77
N LEU A 60 -13.12 -9.90 -3.61
CA LEU A 60 -14.12 -9.99 -4.69
C LEU A 60 -13.72 -10.97 -5.80
N GLN A 61 -12.42 -11.08 -6.13
CA GLN A 61 -11.94 -12.11 -7.07
C GLN A 61 -12.11 -13.52 -6.51
N THR A 62 -11.94 -13.67 -5.19
CA THR A 62 -12.09 -14.97 -4.49
C THR A 62 -13.57 -15.35 -4.35
N SER A 63 -14.44 -14.38 -4.09
CA SER A 63 -15.87 -14.56 -3.91
C SER A 63 -16.66 -13.57 -4.79
N PRO A 64 -16.85 -13.87 -6.08
CA PRO A 64 -17.55 -12.98 -6.99
C PRO A 64 -19.02 -12.79 -6.60
N ILE A 65 -19.52 -11.57 -6.76
CA ILE A 65 -20.92 -11.23 -6.48
C ILE A 65 -21.76 -11.61 -7.70
N LYS A 66 -22.85 -12.33 -7.48
CA LYS A 66 -23.79 -12.69 -8.55
C LYS A 66 -24.33 -11.43 -9.23
N TYR A 67 -24.39 -11.43 -10.55
CA TYR A 67 -24.83 -10.30 -11.39
C TYR A 67 -23.90 -9.07 -11.41
N VAL A 68 -22.70 -9.12 -10.81
CA VAL A 68 -21.77 -7.98 -10.81
C VAL A 68 -20.39 -8.43 -11.26
N THR A 69 -19.82 -7.72 -12.23
CA THR A 69 -18.42 -7.83 -12.62
C THR A 69 -17.78 -6.46 -12.47
N ILE A 70 -16.66 -6.34 -11.78
CA ILE A 70 -15.99 -5.05 -11.54
C ILE A 70 -14.48 -5.23 -11.57
N GLU A 71 -13.78 -4.25 -12.14
CA GLU A 71 -12.33 -4.24 -12.27
C GLU A 71 -11.77 -2.84 -11.96
N PRO A 72 -10.63 -2.75 -11.25
CA PRO A 72 -9.92 -1.49 -11.08
C PRO A 72 -9.36 -1.02 -12.42
N ASP A 73 -9.36 0.29 -12.64
CA ASP A 73 -8.70 0.89 -13.78
C ASP A 73 -7.18 0.69 -13.70
N GLU A 74 -6.53 0.49 -14.86
CA GLU A 74 -5.08 0.24 -14.94
C GLU A 74 -4.27 1.46 -14.48
N SER A 75 -4.82 2.67 -14.69
CA SER A 75 -4.16 3.92 -14.36
C SER A 75 -4.41 4.39 -12.92
N ASN A 76 -5.56 4.02 -12.34
CA ASN A 76 -5.96 4.45 -11.01
C ASN A 76 -6.76 3.38 -10.27
N VAL A 77 -6.13 2.76 -9.28
CA VAL A 77 -6.77 1.74 -8.41
C VAL A 77 -7.94 2.26 -7.57
N LEU A 78 -8.10 3.59 -7.45
CA LEU A 78 -9.23 4.25 -6.78
C LEU A 78 -10.45 4.41 -7.69
N HIS A 79 -10.35 4.09 -8.98
CA HIS A 79 -11.48 4.08 -9.90
C HIS A 79 -11.69 2.67 -10.41
N TRP A 80 -12.87 2.14 -10.18
CA TRP A 80 -13.26 0.82 -10.66
C TRP A 80 -14.39 0.95 -11.65
N THR A 81 -14.35 0.16 -12.71
CA THR A 81 -15.42 0.09 -13.70
C THR A 81 -15.95 -1.33 -13.77
N GLY A 82 -17.26 -1.45 -13.96
CA GLY A 82 -17.91 -2.75 -13.92
C GLY A 82 -19.20 -2.79 -14.73
N VAL A 83 -19.76 -3.98 -14.80
CA VAL A 83 -21.06 -4.25 -15.39
C VAL A 83 -21.92 -4.96 -14.36
N MET A 84 -23.09 -4.40 -14.11
CA MET A 84 -24.15 -5.01 -13.32
C MET A 84 -25.21 -5.56 -14.26
N GLU A 85 -25.50 -6.84 -14.18
CA GLU A 85 -26.57 -7.49 -14.93
C GLU A 85 -27.88 -7.36 -14.15
N GLY A 86 -28.98 -7.13 -14.86
CA GLY A 86 -30.30 -7.05 -14.25
C GLY A 86 -30.68 -8.40 -13.62
N PRO A 87 -31.01 -8.45 -12.32
CA PRO A 87 -31.35 -9.70 -11.65
C PRO A 87 -32.57 -10.38 -12.26
N VAL A 88 -32.57 -11.71 -12.25
CA VAL A 88 -33.70 -12.52 -12.72
C VAL A 88 -34.93 -12.25 -11.86
N GLY A 89 -36.09 -12.07 -12.49
CA GLY A 89 -37.35 -11.71 -11.83
C GLY A 89 -37.55 -10.21 -11.58
N SER A 90 -36.54 -9.36 -11.83
CA SER A 90 -36.68 -7.91 -11.76
C SER A 90 -37.20 -7.30 -13.07
N CYS A 91 -37.65 -6.04 -13.02
CA CYS A 91 -38.00 -5.28 -14.24
C CYS A 91 -36.79 -5.02 -15.16
N TYR A 92 -35.58 -5.31 -14.67
CA TYR A 92 -34.32 -5.05 -15.35
C TYR A 92 -33.68 -6.30 -15.96
N GLU A 93 -34.32 -7.47 -15.83
CA GLU A 93 -33.80 -8.75 -16.31
C GLU A 93 -33.33 -8.68 -17.77
N GLY A 94 -32.15 -9.24 -18.03
CA GLY A 94 -31.51 -9.22 -19.35
C GLY A 94 -30.80 -7.89 -19.69
N GLY A 95 -30.95 -6.85 -18.87
CA GLY A 95 -30.19 -5.61 -18.97
C GLY A 95 -28.75 -5.75 -18.50
N LYS A 96 -27.84 -4.99 -19.11
CA LYS A 96 -26.44 -4.83 -18.66
C LYS A 96 -26.15 -3.36 -18.44
N PHE A 97 -25.81 -3.00 -17.21
CA PHE A 97 -25.60 -1.62 -16.79
C PHE A 97 -24.13 -1.40 -16.43
N LYS A 98 -23.45 -0.54 -17.17
CA LYS A 98 -22.09 -0.13 -16.82
C LYS A 98 -22.15 0.75 -15.57
N ILE A 99 -21.34 0.41 -14.59
CA ILE A 99 -21.21 1.14 -13.32
C ILE A 99 -19.75 1.57 -13.12
N GLU A 100 -19.58 2.65 -12.38
CA GLU A 100 -18.29 3.17 -11.94
C GLU A 100 -18.32 3.34 -10.42
N ALA A 101 -17.25 2.92 -9.74
CA ALA A 101 -17.05 3.12 -8.32
C ALA A 101 -15.76 3.93 -8.12
N THR A 102 -15.89 5.10 -7.48
CA THR A 102 -14.78 6.00 -7.18
C THR A 102 -14.56 6.04 -5.67
N PHE A 103 -13.35 5.67 -5.24
CA PHE A 103 -12.95 5.66 -3.84
C PHE A 103 -12.27 6.99 -3.48
N PRO A 104 -12.69 7.68 -2.40
CA PRO A 104 -11.96 8.84 -1.89
C PRO A 104 -10.62 8.40 -1.27
N LEU A 105 -9.66 9.33 -1.19
CA LEU A 105 -8.35 9.06 -0.57
C LEU A 105 -8.49 8.69 0.91
N GLU A 106 -9.53 9.17 1.58
CA GLU A 106 -9.83 8.88 2.97
C GLU A 106 -10.62 7.57 3.15
N TYR A 107 -10.81 6.75 2.12
CA TYR A 107 -11.43 5.43 2.25
C TYR A 107 -10.60 4.54 3.21
N PRO A 108 -11.23 3.83 4.17
CA PRO A 108 -12.68 3.59 4.33
C PRO A 108 -13.40 4.57 5.27
N PHE A 109 -12.79 5.69 5.68
CA PHE A 109 -13.44 6.68 6.56
C PHE A 109 -14.48 7.53 5.84
N LYS A 110 -14.33 7.73 4.53
CA LYS A 110 -15.37 8.28 3.66
C LYS A 110 -15.91 7.20 2.72
N ALA A 111 -17.20 7.28 2.41
CA ALA A 111 -17.89 6.34 1.53
C ALA A 111 -17.38 6.46 0.06
N PRO A 112 -17.37 5.35 -0.70
CA PRO A 112 -17.14 5.41 -2.13
C PRO A 112 -18.35 6.01 -2.85
N THR A 113 -18.12 6.65 -3.98
CA THR A 113 -19.19 7.13 -4.86
C THR A 113 -19.44 6.12 -5.95
N ILE A 114 -20.69 5.66 -6.11
CA ILE A 114 -21.06 4.72 -7.17
C ILE A 114 -22.03 5.40 -8.13
N LYS A 115 -21.76 5.24 -9.43
CA LYS A 115 -22.52 5.85 -10.51
C LYS A 115 -22.87 4.85 -11.60
N PHE A 116 -24.11 4.88 -12.05
CA PHE A 116 -24.56 4.19 -13.25
C PHE A 116 -24.18 5.01 -14.49
N ILE A 117 -23.33 4.45 -15.35
CA ILE A 117 -22.98 5.05 -16.64
C ILE A 117 -24.06 4.75 -17.67
N THR A 118 -24.61 3.53 -17.65
CA THR A 118 -25.79 3.19 -18.45
C THR A 118 -27.03 3.79 -17.81
N LYS A 119 -27.79 4.57 -18.58
CA LYS A 119 -29.08 5.13 -18.14
C LYS A 119 -30.05 4.01 -17.75
N ILE A 120 -30.67 4.15 -16.59
CA ILE A 120 -31.63 3.19 -16.05
C ILE A 120 -32.87 3.95 -15.56
N TYR A 121 -34.04 3.38 -15.78
CA TYR A 121 -35.30 3.92 -15.28
C TYR A 121 -35.62 3.30 -13.92
N HIS A 122 -35.31 4.01 -12.83
CA HIS A 122 -35.38 3.47 -11.47
C HIS A 122 -35.71 4.57 -10.43
N PRO A 123 -36.58 4.32 -9.42
CA PRO A 123 -36.96 5.33 -8.42
C PRO A 123 -35.79 5.94 -7.63
N ASN A 124 -34.80 5.11 -7.27
CA ASN A 124 -33.63 5.51 -6.47
C ASN A 124 -32.37 5.89 -7.27
N ILE A 125 -32.44 6.00 -8.61
CA ILE A 125 -31.29 6.34 -9.46
C ILE A 125 -31.67 7.54 -10.33
N THR A 126 -30.85 8.59 -10.32
CA THR A 126 -31.12 9.80 -11.12
C THR A 126 -30.86 9.58 -12.61
N ALA A 127 -31.29 10.53 -13.45
CA ALA A 127 -31.02 10.52 -14.88
C ALA A 127 -29.51 10.60 -15.20
N GLU A 128 -28.72 11.20 -14.31
CA GLU A 128 -27.26 11.29 -14.35
C GLU A 128 -26.58 10.01 -13.81
N GLY A 129 -27.37 9.06 -13.30
CA GLY A 129 -26.89 7.79 -12.78
C GLY A 129 -26.41 7.81 -11.33
N LEU A 130 -26.71 8.88 -10.58
CA LEU A 130 -26.38 8.95 -9.16
C LEU A 130 -27.36 8.12 -8.34
N LEU A 131 -26.83 7.31 -7.43
CA LEU A 131 -27.57 6.43 -6.54
C LEU A 131 -27.72 7.10 -5.17
N CYS A 132 -28.93 7.09 -4.61
CA CYS A 132 -29.12 7.31 -3.18
C CYS A 132 -29.42 5.96 -2.52
N ILE A 133 -28.46 5.44 -1.75
CA ILE A 133 -28.64 4.25 -0.93
C ILE A 133 -28.28 4.61 0.51
N GLY A 134 -29.09 4.17 1.47
CA GLY A 134 -28.92 4.51 2.88
C GLY A 134 -27.50 4.21 3.40
N LEU A 135 -26.86 3.13 2.92
CA LEU A 135 -25.49 2.77 3.32
C LEU A 135 -24.40 3.78 2.91
N LEU A 136 -24.62 4.58 1.85
CA LEU A 136 -23.63 5.55 1.36
C LEU A 136 -23.85 6.96 1.92
N LYS A 137 -24.88 7.16 2.75
CA LYS A 137 -25.11 8.46 3.40
C LYS A 137 -24.01 8.73 4.45
N PRO A 138 -23.51 9.97 4.58
CA PRO A 138 -22.39 10.29 5.47
C PRO A 138 -22.58 9.90 6.95
N ASP A 139 -23.82 9.90 7.42
CA ASP A 139 -24.24 9.54 8.78
C ASP A 139 -24.38 8.02 9.00
N ALA A 140 -24.64 7.25 7.94
CA ALA A 140 -24.80 5.80 7.99
C ALA A 140 -23.52 5.02 7.63
N TRP A 141 -22.59 5.65 6.90
CA TRP A 141 -21.35 5.04 6.48
C TRP A 141 -20.44 4.70 7.68
N LYS A 142 -19.92 3.48 7.71
CA LYS A 142 -18.96 3.02 8.73
C LYS A 142 -17.72 2.43 8.04
N PRO A 143 -16.49 2.66 8.54
CA PRO A 143 -15.26 2.11 7.95
C PRO A 143 -15.18 0.57 7.90
N SER A 144 -16.06 -0.12 8.62
CA SER A 144 -16.23 -1.57 8.59
C SER A 144 -17.03 -2.06 7.37
N ILE A 145 -17.80 -1.19 6.72
CA ILE A 145 -18.52 -1.51 5.49
C ILE A 145 -17.51 -1.72 4.37
N ARG A 146 -17.73 -2.74 3.55
CA ARG A 146 -16.88 -3.10 2.40
C ARG A 146 -17.64 -2.83 1.11
N ILE A 147 -16.92 -2.58 0.02
CA ILE A 147 -17.51 -2.39 -1.31
C ILE A 147 -18.39 -3.57 -1.72
N GLU A 148 -18.04 -4.79 -1.29
CA GLU A 148 -18.85 -5.99 -1.51
C GLU A 148 -20.30 -5.82 -1.00
N HIS A 149 -20.45 -5.31 0.22
CA HIS A 149 -21.76 -5.08 0.83
C HIS A 149 -22.55 -4.02 0.08
N VAL A 150 -21.87 -2.97 -0.39
CA VAL A 150 -22.49 -1.90 -1.17
C VAL A 150 -23.00 -2.43 -2.50
N LEU A 151 -22.17 -3.18 -3.24
CA LEU A 151 -22.56 -3.77 -4.53
C LEU A 151 -23.73 -4.74 -4.39
N ARG A 152 -23.75 -5.57 -3.35
CA ARG A 152 -24.89 -6.45 -3.04
C ARG A 152 -26.16 -5.65 -2.71
N ALA A 153 -26.03 -4.56 -1.96
CA ALA A 153 -27.17 -3.70 -1.63
C ALA A 153 -27.76 -3.05 -2.89
N ILE A 154 -26.93 -2.66 -3.87
CA ILE A 154 -27.40 -2.13 -5.16
C ILE A 154 -28.11 -3.20 -5.98
N VAL A 155 -27.58 -4.44 -6.03
CA VAL A 155 -28.26 -5.55 -6.70
C VAL A 155 -29.64 -5.79 -6.10
N ASN A 156 -29.75 -5.78 -4.76
CA ASN A 156 -31.03 -5.92 -4.08
C ASN A 156 -31.97 -4.75 -4.38
N LEU A 157 -31.44 -3.52 -4.47
CA LEU A 157 -32.23 -2.33 -4.81
C LEU A 157 -32.86 -2.43 -6.21
N LEU A 158 -32.18 -3.09 -7.16
CA LEU A 158 -32.76 -3.36 -8.49
C LEU A 158 -33.91 -4.39 -8.45
N VAL A 159 -33.92 -5.27 -7.45
CA VAL A 159 -35.01 -6.25 -7.26
C VAL A 159 -36.18 -5.58 -6.54
N GLU A 160 -35.89 -4.86 -5.47
CA GLU A 160 -36.86 -4.19 -4.59
C GLU A 160 -36.50 -2.70 -4.45
N PRO A 161 -37.04 -1.84 -5.35
CA PRO A 161 -36.87 -0.40 -5.23
C PRO A 161 -37.46 0.12 -3.90
N ASN A 162 -36.88 1.19 -3.36
CA ASN A 162 -37.35 1.81 -2.12
C ASN A 162 -38.09 3.13 -2.41
N PRO A 163 -39.44 3.15 -2.48
CA PRO A 163 -40.20 4.35 -2.82
C PRO A 163 -40.09 5.47 -1.76
N GLU A 164 -39.89 5.13 -0.48
CA GLU A 164 -39.81 6.08 0.64
C GLU A 164 -38.53 6.96 0.61
N ASP A 165 -37.45 6.47 -0.02
CA ASP A 165 -36.17 7.19 -0.18
C ASP A 165 -35.85 7.38 -1.68
N ALA A 166 -36.89 7.56 -2.49
CA ALA A 166 -36.75 7.76 -3.92
C ALA A 166 -36.13 9.12 -4.26
N VAL A 167 -35.20 9.12 -5.22
CA VAL A 167 -34.57 10.35 -5.72
C VAL A 167 -35.42 10.97 -6.83
N VAL A 168 -36.19 10.14 -7.55
CA VAL A 168 -37.08 10.57 -8.63
C VAL A 168 -38.53 10.31 -8.23
N ALA A 169 -39.17 11.32 -7.64
CA ALA A 169 -40.52 11.23 -7.11
C ALA A 169 -41.58 10.78 -8.13
N SER A 170 -41.45 11.19 -9.40
CA SER A 170 -42.40 10.80 -10.45
C SER A 170 -42.34 9.30 -10.78
N ILE A 171 -41.15 8.69 -10.73
CA ILE A 171 -40.97 7.25 -10.96
C ILE A 171 -41.48 6.47 -9.74
N ALA A 172 -41.26 6.97 -8.53
CA ALA A 172 -41.78 6.37 -7.29
C ALA A 172 -43.31 6.40 -7.23
N GLU A 173 -43.92 7.53 -7.57
CA GLU A 173 -45.38 7.65 -7.65
C GLU A 173 -45.98 6.67 -8.67
N GLN A 174 -45.31 6.50 -9.82
CA GLN A 174 -45.72 5.51 -10.82
C GLN A 174 -45.52 4.07 -10.32
N PHE A 175 -44.44 3.79 -9.60
CA PHE A 175 -44.19 2.49 -8.98
C PHE A 175 -45.29 2.10 -7.97
N ASP A 176 -45.72 3.06 -7.13
CA ASP A 176 -46.75 2.81 -6.11
C ASP A 176 -48.17 2.74 -6.67
N LYS A 177 -48.50 3.58 -7.66
CA LYS A 177 -49.87 3.71 -8.20
C LYS A 177 -50.15 2.80 -9.39
N ASP A 178 -49.16 2.49 -10.22
CA ASP A 178 -49.30 1.71 -11.45
C ASP A 178 -48.03 0.90 -11.77
N PHE A 179 -47.84 -0.19 -11.03
CA PHE A 179 -46.68 -1.07 -11.15
C PHE A 179 -46.54 -1.70 -12.55
N GLU A 180 -47.65 -2.03 -13.24
CA GLU A 180 -47.59 -2.63 -14.57
C GLU A 180 -47.07 -1.62 -15.62
N LEU A 181 -47.51 -0.37 -15.56
CA LEU A 181 -46.97 0.69 -16.39
C LEU A 181 -45.50 0.97 -16.07
N PHE A 182 -45.13 0.99 -14.79
CA PHE A 182 -43.73 1.11 -14.36
C PHE A 182 -42.87 -0.01 -14.96
N LYS A 183 -43.31 -1.27 -14.82
CA LYS A 183 -42.61 -2.45 -15.30
C LYS A 183 -42.43 -2.43 -16.82
N SER A 184 -43.47 -2.10 -17.58
CA SER A 184 -43.37 -1.96 -19.05
C SER A 184 -42.38 -0.87 -19.44
N THR A 185 -42.44 0.29 -18.76
CA THR A 185 -41.55 1.43 -19.03
C THR A 185 -40.09 1.08 -18.72
N ALA A 186 -39.83 0.44 -17.57
CA ALA A 186 -38.50 -0.01 -17.18
C ALA A 186 -37.91 -1.02 -18.19
N GLN A 187 -38.71 -2.01 -18.61
CA GLN A 187 -38.28 -3.00 -19.61
C GLN A 187 -38.02 -2.37 -20.98
N ASP A 188 -38.83 -1.39 -21.41
CA ASP A 188 -38.57 -0.67 -22.65
C ASP A 188 -37.30 0.17 -22.58
N HIS A 189 -36.99 0.74 -21.42
CA HIS A 189 -35.71 1.40 -21.18
C HIS A 189 -34.54 0.41 -21.26
N VAL A 190 -34.68 -0.81 -20.72
CA VAL A 190 -33.65 -1.85 -20.84
C VAL A 190 -33.43 -2.25 -22.30
N ARG A 191 -34.52 -2.41 -23.09
CA ARG A 191 -34.44 -2.74 -24.52
C ARG A 191 -33.79 -1.62 -25.35
N LYS A 192 -34.04 -0.36 -25.00
CA LYS A 192 -33.51 0.82 -25.72
C LYS A 192 -32.10 1.20 -25.30
N SER A 193 -31.64 0.77 -24.13
CA SER A 193 -30.27 1.03 -23.67
C SER A 193 -29.25 0.34 -24.59
N PRO A 194 -28.12 1.00 -24.93
CA PRO A 194 -27.15 0.54 -25.94
C PRO A 194 -26.33 -0.71 -25.53
N SER A 195 -26.81 -1.51 -24.59
CA SER A 195 -26.09 -2.59 -23.92
C SER A 195 -26.11 -3.95 -24.65
N GLN A 196 -26.72 -4.04 -25.84
CA GLN A 196 -26.78 -5.30 -26.60
C GLN A 196 -25.69 -5.43 -27.70
N ALA A 197 -24.96 -4.36 -28.06
CA ALA A 197 -24.04 -4.36 -29.19
C ALA A 197 -22.63 -3.86 -28.82
N ASN A 198 -21.78 -4.76 -28.29
CA ASN A 198 -20.34 -4.60 -27.99
C ASN A 198 -19.96 -4.24 -26.55
N ILE A 199 -20.03 -5.21 -25.63
CA ILE A 199 -19.20 -5.21 -24.42
C ILE A 199 -18.34 -6.48 -24.47
N SER A 200 -17.12 -6.34 -25.00
CA SER A 200 -16.10 -7.39 -24.93
C SER A 200 -15.77 -7.64 -23.45
N GLN A 201 -15.98 -8.87 -22.99
CA GLN A 201 -15.57 -9.30 -21.66
C GLN A 201 -14.05 -9.15 -21.49
N PRO A 202 -13.54 -8.58 -20.38
CA PRO A 202 -12.17 -8.78 -19.98
C PRO A 202 -11.99 -10.27 -19.62
N GLN A 203 -11.07 -10.93 -20.32
CA GLN A 203 -10.73 -12.33 -20.06
C GLN A 203 -9.91 -12.42 -18.76
N PRO A 204 -10.23 -13.34 -17.83
CA PRO A 204 -9.45 -13.51 -16.61
C PRO A 204 -8.05 -14.05 -16.93
N LYS A 205 -7.01 -13.24 -16.68
CA LYS A 205 -5.62 -13.70 -16.64
C LYS A 205 -5.42 -14.59 -15.41
N LYS A 206 -5.43 -15.91 -15.59
CA LYS A 206 -5.00 -16.86 -14.56
C LYS A 206 -3.46 -16.91 -14.52
N MET A 207 -2.88 -16.45 -13.42
CA MET A 207 -1.54 -16.86 -12.98
C MET A 207 -1.70 -17.95 -11.89
N ALA A 208 -0.76 -18.90 -11.91
CA ALA A 208 -0.70 -20.20 -11.23
C ALA A 208 -0.90 -20.16 -9.69
N ASP A 209 -1.32 -21.22 -8.98
CA ASP A 209 -0.65 -22.51 -8.85
C ASP A 209 -1.58 -23.63 -8.35
N LYS A 210 -1.37 -24.85 -8.87
CA LYS A 210 -1.24 -26.07 -8.04
C LYS A 210 -0.37 -27.06 -8.81
N ILE A 211 0.83 -27.27 -8.28
CA ILE A 211 1.72 -28.39 -8.59
C ILE A 211 1.15 -29.64 -7.90
N PRO A 212 0.98 -30.76 -8.61
CA PRO A 212 1.19 -32.07 -8.00
C PRO A 212 2.53 -32.63 -8.48
N LEU A 213 3.27 -33.21 -7.53
CA LEU A 213 4.45 -34.02 -7.80
C LEU A 213 4.11 -35.21 -8.71
N PRO A 214 5.06 -35.70 -9.53
CA PRO A 214 4.86 -36.83 -10.41
C PRO A 214 4.96 -38.13 -9.62
N ASP A 215 3.88 -38.91 -9.59
CA ASP A 215 3.94 -40.34 -9.35
C ASP A 215 4.21 -41.08 -10.67
N SER A 216 4.94 -42.18 -10.52
CA SER A 216 5.49 -43.08 -11.54
C SER A 216 4.47 -43.71 -12.51
N PRO A 217 4.94 -44.34 -13.61
CA PRO A 217 4.25 -44.44 -14.89
C PRO A 217 3.12 -45.49 -14.87
N ARG A 218 1.96 -45.08 -15.36
CA ARG A 218 0.93 -45.96 -15.90
C ARG A 218 0.27 -45.20 -17.03
N HIS A 219 0.57 -45.59 -18.26
CA HIS A 219 -0.20 -45.43 -19.50
C HIS A 219 0.80 -45.67 -20.66
N GLU A 220 1.31 -46.89 -20.73
CA GLU A 220 1.96 -47.45 -21.93
C GLU A 220 1.18 -48.67 -22.45
N GLU A 221 -0.08 -48.85 -22.05
CA GLU A 221 -0.87 -50.05 -22.41
C GLU A 221 -2.08 -49.79 -23.31
N GLU A 222 -2.37 -48.55 -23.71
CA GLU A 222 -3.51 -48.24 -24.60
C GLU A 222 -3.11 -47.92 -26.06
N GLU A 223 -1.83 -47.61 -26.34
CA GLU A 223 -1.34 -47.45 -27.73
C GLU A 223 -0.78 -48.76 -28.33
N GLU A 224 -0.47 -49.77 -27.51
CA GLU A 224 -0.02 -51.10 -27.96
C GLU A 224 -1.18 -52.03 -28.37
N GLU A 225 -2.41 -51.80 -27.89
CA GLU A 225 -3.59 -52.56 -28.31
C GLU A 225 -4.16 -52.11 -29.66
N GLU A 226 -4.13 -50.81 -29.99
CA GLU A 226 -4.55 -50.33 -31.32
C GLU A 226 -3.56 -50.74 -32.43
N LEU A 227 -2.25 -50.76 -32.13
CA LEU A 227 -1.22 -51.22 -33.06
C LEU A 227 -1.28 -52.74 -33.28
N ASN A 228 -1.54 -53.54 -32.24
CA ASN A 228 -1.68 -54.99 -32.39
C ASN A 228 -2.99 -55.40 -33.10
N LEU A 229 -4.06 -54.61 -33.00
CA LEU A 229 -5.31 -54.87 -33.75
C LEU A 229 -5.15 -54.58 -35.25
N ILE A 230 -4.40 -53.53 -35.60
CA ILE A 230 -4.11 -53.15 -37.00
C ILE A 230 -3.11 -54.14 -37.64
N VAL A 231 -2.09 -54.58 -36.90
CA VAL A 231 -1.11 -55.56 -37.37
C VAL A 231 -1.74 -56.95 -37.57
N ASN A 232 -2.63 -57.39 -36.67
CA ASN A 232 -3.36 -58.65 -36.83
C ASN A 232 -4.43 -58.59 -37.94
N GLY A 233 -5.04 -57.42 -38.18
CA GLY A 233 -5.92 -57.18 -39.33
C GLY A 233 -5.19 -57.27 -40.68
N LEU A 234 -3.96 -56.74 -40.75
CA LEU A 234 -3.11 -56.81 -41.94
C LEU A 234 -2.53 -58.20 -42.18
N LEU A 235 -2.15 -58.95 -41.13
CA LEU A 235 -1.69 -60.35 -41.27
C LEU A 235 -2.81 -61.28 -41.77
N SER A 236 -4.07 -61.10 -41.33
CA SER A 236 -5.19 -61.90 -41.83
C SER A 236 -5.53 -61.63 -43.31
N SER A 237 -5.25 -60.42 -43.80
CA SER A 237 -5.42 -60.05 -45.21
C SER A 237 -4.31 -60.60 -46.11
N ILE A 238 -3.11 -60.85 -45.55
CA ILE A 238 -1.96 -61.40 -46.28
C ILE A 238 -2.05 -62.93 -46.41
N ASP A 239 -2.56 -63.64 -45.39
CA ASP A 239 -2.83 -65.09 -45.47
C ASP A 239 -4.02 -65.42 -46.39
N GLY A 240 -4.98 -64.51 -46.53
CA GLY A 240 -6.09 -64.62 -47.49
C GLY A 240 -5.66 -64.56 -48.95
N GLN A 241 -4.58 -63.84 -49.28
CA GLN A 241 -4.08 -63.76 -50.66
C GLN A 241 -3.20 -64.95 -51.06
N HIS A 242 -2.48 -65.55 -50.11
CA HIS A 242 -1.67 -66.75 -50.34
C HIS A 242 -2.52 -68.01 -50.61
N THR A 243 -3.78 -68.03 -50.15
CA THR A 243 -4.72 -69.13 -50.38
C THR A 243 -5.37 -69.08 -51.79
N SER A 244 -5.28 -67.95 -52.51
CA SER A 244 -5.85 -67.80 -53.86
C SER A 244 -4.96 -68.31 -55.01
N LEU A 245 -3.68 -68.63 -54.74
CA LEU A 245 -2.71 -69.09 -55.74
C LEU A 245 -2.58 -70.63 -55.83
N LEU A 246 -3.09 -71.37 -54.84
CA LEU A 246 -3.09 -72.84 -54.85
C LEU A 246 -3.94 -73.45 -55.99
N PRO A 247 -5.16 -72.94 -56.30
CA PRO A 247 -5.96 -73.42 -57.41
C PRO A 247 -5.33 -73.14 -58.78
N LEU A 248 -4.56 -72.04 -58.89
CA LEU A 248 -3.86 -71.62 -60.12
C LEU A 248 -2.62 -72.48 -60.41
N TYR A 249 -1.87 -72.87 -59.37
CA TYR A 249 -0.73 -73.79 -59.50
C TYR A 249 -1.18 -75.23 -59.79
N GLN A 250 -2.33 -75.65 -59.23
CA GLN A 250 -2.97 -76.93 -59.53
C GLN A 250 -3.60 -76.98 -60.93
N THR A 251 -4.21 -75.89 -61.41
CA THR A 251 -4.68 -75.81 -62.81
C THR A 251 -3.50 -75.82 -63.77
N MET A 252 -2.42 -75.06 -63.54
CA MET A 252 -1.24 -75.09 -64.40
C MET A 252 -0.59 -76.48 -64.51
N THR A 253 -0.48 -77.23 -63.41
CA THR A 253 0.06 -78.60 -63.43
C THR A 253 -0.89 -79.60 -64.10
N THR A 254 -2.21 -79.38 -64.03
CA THR A 254 -3.22 -80.21 -64.71
C THR A 254 -3.26 -79.94 -66.22
N THR A 255 -3.15 -78.68 -66.65
CA THR A 255 -3.09 -78.30 -68.08
C THR A 255 -1.82 -78.84 -68.74
N THR A 256 -0.68 -78.84 -68.02
CA THR A 256 0.59 -79.40 -68.52
C THR A 256 0.53 -80.93 -68.67
N ARG A 257 -0.32 -81.62 -67.89
CA ARG A 257 -0.55 -83.07 -67.98
C ARG A 257 -1.55 -83.46 -69.10
N ILE A 258 -2.51 -82.60 -69.40
CA ILE A 258 -3.51 -82.82 -70.48
C ILE A 258 -2.90 -82.56 -71.87
N LEU A 259 -1.89 -81.69 -71.98
CA LEU A 259 -1.20 -81.39 -73.24
C LEU A 259 -0.18 -82.48 -73.69
N SER A 260 0.04 -83.55 -72.92
CA SER A 260 0.90 -84.68 -73.33
C SER A 260 0.16 -85.78 -74.11
N LYS A 261 -1.18 -85.81 -74.07
CA LYS A 261 -2.04 -86.82 -74.72
C LYS A 261 -2.14 -86.68 -76.26
N PRO A 262 -2.19 -85.47 -76.86
CA PRO A 262 -2.26 -85.33 -78.32
C PRO A 262 -1.01 -85.82 -79.06
N GLY A 263 0.16 -85.78 -78.40
CA GLY A 263 1.44 -86.23 -78.98
C GLY A 263 1.63 -87.75 -79.02
N GLN A 264 0.87 -88.53 -78.24
CA GLN A 264 0.84 -90.00 -78.34
C GLN A 264 -0.08 -90.46 -79.48
N LEU A 265 -1.26 -89.84 -79.62
CA LEU A 265 -2.23 -90.15 -80.68
C LEU A 265 -1.69 -89.86 -82.10
N LEU A 266 -0.86 -88.81 -82.25
CA LEU A 266 -0.19 -88.49 -83.52
C LEU A 266 0.93 -89.48 -83.88
N ARG A 267 1.61 -90.06 -82.89
CA ARG A 267 2.65 -91.09 -83.12
C ARG A 267 2.03 -92.44 -83.49
N GLU A 268 0.88 -92.77 -82.92
CA GLU A 268 0.12 -93.99 -83.21
C GLU A 268 -0.52 -93.93 -84.61
N LYS A 269 -1.12 -92.79 -84.99
CA LYS A 269 -1.64 -92.56 -86.35
C LYS A 269 -0.55 -92.51 -87.43
N LEU A 270 0.66 -92.05 -87.09
CA LEU A 270 1.81 -92.08 -88.01
C LEU A 270 2.33 -93.52 -88.21
N ALA A 271 2.27 -94.36 -87.17
CA ALA A 271 2.64 -95.78 -87.27
C ALA A 271 1.62 -96.60 -88.09
N GLU A 272 0.31 -96.36 -87.93
CA GLU A 272 -0.72 -96.97 -88.79
C GLU A 272 -0.60 -96.55 -90.26
N ARG A 273 -0.30 -95.27 -90.53
CA ARG A 273 -0.10 -94.79 -91.91
C ARG A 273 1.15 -95.35 -92.57
N LEU A 274 2.21 -95.62 -91.81
CA LEU A 274 3.42 -96.28 -92.31
C LEU A 274 3.17 -97.76 -92.63
N ASP A 275 2.37 -98.48 -91.84
CA ASP A 275 1.98 -99.88 -92.13
C ASP A 275 0.99 -100.01 -93.30
N GLN A 276 0.17 -98.98 -93.55
CA GLN A 276 -0.70 -98.88 -94.74
C GLN A 276 0.09 -98.52 -96.02
N LEU A 277 1.21 -97.79 -95.91
CA LEU A 277 2.08 -97.44 -97.03
C LEU A 277 2.94 -98.61 -97.54
N ASP A 278 3.30 -99.56 -96.66
CA ASP A 278 4.03 -100.78 -97.06
C ASP A 278 3.13 -101.85 -97.71
N LYS A 279 1.81 -101.82 -97.46
CA LYS A 279 0.83 -102.76 -98.04
C LYS A 279 0.27 -102.36 -99.42
N LEU A 280 0.60 -101.17 -99.94
CA LEU A 280 0.15 -100.66 -101.25
C LEU A 280 1.21 -100.77 -102.37
N LYS A 281 2.25 -101.60 -102.18
CA LYS A 281 3.32 -101.86 -103.16
C LYS A 281 3.10 -103.09 -104.07
N LEU A 282 1.89 -103.64 -104.12
CA LEU A 282 1.52 -104.74 -105.02
C LEU A 282 0.13 -104.49 -105.63
N SER A 283 0.07 -103.82 -106.77
CA SER A 283 -0.71 -104.26 -107.93
C SER A 283 -0.86 -103.14 -108.96
N SER A 284 -0.43 -103.46 -110.18
CA SER A 284 -0.98 -103.08 -111.48
C SER A 284 -0.95 -101.60 -111.90
N ASP A 285 -0.13 -101.41 -112.94
CA ASP A 285 -0.09 -100.35 -113.94
C ASP A 285 -1.42 -99.66 -114.27
N LYS A 286 -1.26 -98.33 -114.44
CA LYS A 286 -2.17 -97.28 -114.94
C LYS A 286 -2.72 -96.38 -113.82
N ASP A 287 -1.92 -95.37 -113.45
CA ASP A 287 -2.32 -94.03 -112.92
C ASP A 287 -1.08 -93.28 -112.39
N GLU A 288 -0.09 -93.06 -113.25
CA GLU A 288 1.18 -92.36 -112.91
C GLU A 288 1.04 -90.83 -113.00
N GLU A 289 0.02 -90.32 -113.71
CA GLU A 289 -0.17 -88.89 -113.95
C GLU A 289 -0.94 -88.19 -112.82
N ILE A 290 -1.90 -88.89 -112.17
CA ILE A 290 -2.68 -88.35 -111.04
C ILE A 290 -1.82 -88.25 -109.77
N ARG A 291 -0.93 -89.22 -109.53
CA ARG A 291 -0.04 -89.24 -108.35
C ARG A 291 0.98 -88.10 -108.34
N ASN A 292 1.49 -87.65 -109.49
CA ASN A 292 2.44 -86.55 -109.54
C ASN A 292 1.80 -85.21 -109.17
N THR A 293 0.56 -84.95 -109.59
CA THR A 293 -0.16 -83.72 -109.24
C THR A 293 -0.57 -83.65 -107.77
N GLU A 294 -0.94 -84.78 -107.16
CA GLU A 294 -1.22 -84.85 -105.72
C GLU A 294 0.06 -84.74 -104.88
N PHE A 295 1.18 -85.29 -105.35
CA PHE A 295 2.48 -85.19 -104.68
C PHE A 295 3.01 -83.74 -104.66
N GLU A 296 2.92 -83.00 -105.77
CA GLU A 296 3.32 -81.58 -105.81
C GLU A 296 2.44 -80.70 -104.90
N ASN A 297 1.12 -80.95 -104.87
CA ASN A 297 0.21 -80.22 -103.98
C ASN A 297 0.50 -80.48 -102.50
N LEU A 298 0.90 -81.70 -102.13
CA LEU A 298 1.30 -82.05 -100.76
C LEU A 298 2.65 -81.43 -100.38
N GLN A 299 3.61 -81.35 -101.30
CA GLN A 299 4.88 -80.63 -101.07
C GLN A 299 4.65 -79.14 -100.81
N LEU A 300 3.75 -78.50 -101.57
CA LEU A 300 3.42 -77.09 -101.36
C LEU A 300 2.80 -76.84 -99.97
N LYS A 301 1.87 -77.71 -99.55
CA LYS A 301 1.25 -77.63 -98.22
C LYS A 301 2.26 -77.84 -97.10
N LEU A 302 3.19 -78.79 -97.26
CA LEU A 302 4.27 -79.01 -96.29
C LEU A 302 5.16 -77.76 -96.15
N LYS A 303 5.56 -77.15 -97.27
CA LYS A 303 6.39 -75.93 -97.28
C LYS A 303 5.69 -74.75 -96.60
N GLN A 304 4.38 -74.58 -96.85
CA GLN A 304 3.57 -73.56 -96.16
C GLN A 304 3.46 -73.82 -94.65
N GLU A 305 3.39 -75.09 -94.24
CA GLU A 305 3.32 -75.46 -92.83
C GLU A 305 4.67 -75.31 -92.11
N GLU A 306 5.77 -75.60 -92.79
CA GLU A 306 7.13 -75.31 -92.31
C GLU A 306 7.37 -73.80 -92.14
N GLU A 307 6.88 -72.97 -93.06
CA GLU A 307 6.97 -71.51 -92.94
C GLU A 307 6.17 -70.98 -91.75
N LYS A 308 4.98 -71.54 -91.49
CA LYS A 308 4.17 -71.23 -90.29
C LYS A 308 4.89 -71.65 -89.00
N ARG A 309 5.54 -72.83 -88.99
CA ARG A 309 6.36 -73.27 -87.85
C ARG A 309 7.55 -72.33 -87.63
N ALA A 310 8.27 -71.94 -88.67
CA ALA A 310 9.38 -71.00 -88.56
C ALA A 310 8.95 -69.65 -87.99
N LYS A 311 7.82 -69.09 -88.45
CA LYS A 311 7.24 -67.84 -87.92
C LYS A 311 6.85 -67.98 -86.44
N SER A 312 6.22 -69.10 -86.06
CA SER A 312 5.86 -69.35 -84.66
C SER A 312 7.08 -69.48 -83.74
N ILE A 313 8.15 -70.13 -84.20
CA ILE A 313 9.41 -70.26 -83.45
C ILE A 313 10.09 -68.90 -83.28
N SER A 314 10.07 -68.05 -84.33
CA SER A 314 10.62 -66.70 -84.26
C SER A 314 9.84 -65.82 -83.26
N LEU A 315 8.51 -65.90 -83.27
CA LEU A 315 7.66 -65.21 -82.30
C LEU A 315 7.95 -65.67 -80.86
N LEU A 316 8.07 -66.98 -80.63
CA LEU A 316 8.40 -67.54 -79.32
C LEU A 316 9.80 -67.10 -78.84
N ARG A 317 10.79 -67.00 -79.73
CA ARG A 317 12.11 -66.44 -79.38
C ARG A 317 12.01 -64.97 -78.98
N ALA A 318 11.22 -64.17 -79.70
CA ALA A 318 11.02 -62.77 -79.36
C ALA A 318 10.30 -62.59 -78.01
N VAL A 319 9.27 -63.40 -77.74
CA VAL A 319 8.57 -63.41 -76.44
C VAL A 319 9.52 -63.82 -75.32
N ARG A 320 10.33 -64.86 -75.51
CA ARG A 320 11.32 -65.29 -74.53
C ARG A 320 12.36 -64.21 -74.24
N GLN A 321 12.88 -63.53 -75.27
CA GLN A 321 13.82 -62.43 -75.09
C GLN A 321 13.21 -61.27 -74.31
N LYS A 322 11.95 -60.90 -74.60
CA LYS A 322 11.23 -59.87 -73.84
C LYS A 322 11.02 -60.29 -72.37
N LEU A 323 10.63 -61.53 -72.11
CA LEU A 323 10.45 -62.04 -70.75
C LEU A 323 11.76 -62.01 -69.94
N VAL A 324 12.87 -62.45 -70.54
CA VAL A 324 14.20 -62.39 -69.90
C VAL A 324 14.62 -60.94 -69.65
N GLN A 325 14.32 -60.02 -70.58
CA GLN A 325 14.61 -58.61 -70.37
C GLN A 325 13.78 -58.04 -69.22
N THR A 326 12.47 -58.33 -69.17
CA THR A 326 11.61 -57.87 -68.06
C THR A 326 12.01 -58.45 -66.71
N GLU A 327 12.51 -59.69 -66.66
CA GLU A 327 13.05 -60.27 -65.42
C GLU A 327 14.33 -59.57 -64.98
N LYS A 328 15.23 -59.23 -65.91
CA LYS A 328 16.43 -58.45 -65.61
C LYS A 328 16.08 -57.05 -65.11
N ASP A 329 15.14 -56.37 -65.77
CA ASP A 329 14.71 -55.03 -65.39
C ASP A 329 14.03 -55.06 -64.01
N LYS A 330 13.23 -56.10 -63.71
CA LYS A 330 12.64 -56.31 -62.38
C LYS A 330 13.71 -56.50 -61.30
N LEU A 331 14.72 -57.33 -61.55
CA LEU A 331 15.82 -57.54 -60.60
C LEU A 331 16.64 -56.26 -60.38
N ALA A 332 16.85 -55.45 -61.41
CA ALA A 332 17.52 -54.16 -61.26
C ALA A 332 16.72 -53.20 -60.37
N LEU A 333 15.40 -53.09 -60.59
CA LEU A 333 14.51 -52.27 -59.77
C LEU A 333 14.45 -52.76 -58.31
N GLU A 334 14.47 -54.08 -58.09
CA GLU A 334 14.48 -54.67 -56.75
C GLU A 334 15.78 -54.35 -55.99
N ASN A 335 16.92 -54.34 -56.70
CA ASN A 335 18.19 -53.93 -56.11
C ASN A 335 18.20 -52.43 -55.76
N GLU A 336 17.72 -51.55 -56.65
CA GLU A 336 17.61 -50.12 -56.37
C GLU A 336 16.67 -49.84 -55.19
N LEU A 337 15.55 -50.55 -55.09
CA LEU A 337 14.63 -50.44 -53.96
C LEU A 337 15.30 -50.85 -52.63
N ASN A 338 16.09 -51.92 -52.65
CA ASN A 338 16.83 -52.37 -51.47
C ASN A 338 17.92 -51.38 -51.06
N GLU A 339 18.61 -50.75 -52.01
CA GLU A 339 19.59 -49.69 -51.72
C GLU A 339 18.92 -48.46 -51.09
N ILE A 340 17.78 -48.02 -51.63
CA ILE A 340 17.00 -46.91 -51.08
C ILE A 340 16.51 -47.25 -49.66
N ASN A 341 16.01 -48.46 -49.42
CA ASN A 341 15.58 -48.89 -48.10
C ASN A 341 16.74 -48.93 -47.10
N ASN A 342 17.90 -49.44 -47.50
CA ASN A 342 19.10 -49.43 -46.66
C ASN A 342 19.56 -48.00 -46.34
N HIS A 343 19.53 -47.10 -47.33
CA HIS A 343 19.87 -45.70 -47.08
C HIS A 343 18.88 -45.02 -46.13
N SER A 344 17.58 -45.26 -46.31
CA SER A 344 16.53 -44.71 -45.44
C SER A 344 16.66 -45.20 -44.00
N THR A 345 16.95 -46.49 -43.78
CA THR A 345 17.13 -47.07 -42.45
C THR A 345 18.37 -46.53 -41.76
N THR A 346 19.49 -46.37 -42.47
CA THR A 346 20.68 -45.70 -41.90
C THR A 346 20.37 -44.27 -41.47
N LYS A 347 19.61 -43.51 -42.28
CA LYS A 347 19.27 -42.13 -41.94
C LYS A 347 18.32 -42.03 -40.74
N ILE A 348 17.36 -42.95 -40.63
CA ILE A 348 16.47 -43.04 -39.48
C ILE A 348 17.28 -43.31 -38.20
N ASN A 349 18.25 -44.22 -38.25
CA ASN A 349 19.10 -44.53 -37.10
C ASN A 349 19.98 -43.34 -36.66
N GLU A 350 20.55 -42.60 -37.62
CA GLU A 350 21.29 -41.36 -37.34
C GLU A 350 20.39 -40.33 -36.64
N LEU A 351 19.18 -40.07 -37.18
CA LEU A 351 18.24 -39.14 -36.59
C LEU A 351 17.78 -39.55 -35.18
N GLN A 352 17.60 -40.86 -34.94
CA GLN A 352 17.29 -41.38 -33.62
C GLN A 352 18.45 -41.18 -32.63
N SER A 353 19.70 -41.34 -33.07
CA SER A 353 20.89 -41.06 -32.25
C SER A 353 20.97 -39.57 -31.89
N ASP A 354 20.79 -38.69 -32.88
CA ASP A 354 20.82 -37.24 -32.65
C ASP A 354 19.69 -36.77 -31.74
N LYS A 355 18.49 -37.34 -31.89
CA LYS A 355 17.35 -37.10 -31.00
C LYS A 355 17.69 -37.43 -29.54
N ARG A 356 18.28 -38.60 -29.27
CA ARG A 356 18.70 -39.00 -27.92
C ARG A 356 19.75 -38.06 -27.33
N ASN A 357 20.74 -37.65 -28.14
CA ASN A 357 21.76 -36.71 -27.69
C ASN A 357 21.17 -35.34 -27.32
N LEU A 358 20.19 -34.85 -28.08
CA LEU A 358 19.48 -33.61 -27.77
C LEU A 358 18.62 -33.74 -26.50
N GLU A 359 17.93 -34.86 -26.32
CA GLU A 359 17.17 -35.14 -25.10
C GLU A 359 18.08 -35.17 -23.85
N ASP A 360 19.25 -35.78 -23.94
CA ASP A 360 20.27 -35.80 -22.88
C ASP A 360 20.81 -34.39 -22.54
N LEU A 361 21.02 -33.54 -23.55
CA LEU A 361 21.45 -32.16 -23.31
C LEU A 361 20.34 -31.32 -22.67
N LEU A 362 19.08 -31.54 -23.09
CA LEU A 362 17.92 -30.85 -22.56
C LEU A 362 17.69 -31.22 -21.09
N THR A 363 17.78 -32.51 -20.74
CA THR A 363 17.65 -32.97 -19.34
C THR A 363 18.77 -32.41 -18.47
N LYS A 364 20.03 -32.42 -18.93
CA LYS A 364 21.15 -31.80 -18.20
C LYS A 364 20.95 -30.30 -17.98
N SER A 365 20.48 -29.59 -19.00
CA SER A 365 20.16 -28.16 -18.91
C SER A 365 19.04 -27.90 -17.89
N LYS A 366 17.96 -28.69 -17.94
CA LYS A 366 16.83 -28.61 -17.01
C LYS A 366 17.25 -28.85 -15.57
N ILE A 367 18.07 -29.88 -15.30
CA ILE A 367 18.60 -30.18 -13.97
C ILE A 367 19.44 -29.01 -13.44
N SER A 368 20.32 -28.44 -14.27
CA SER A 368 21.13 -27.28 -13.89
C SER A 368 20.26 -26.07 -13.53
N GLN A 369 19.21 -25.80 -14.32
CA GLN A 369 18.26 -24.71 -14.05
C GLN A 369 17.47 -24.96 -12.75
N GLU A 370 17.00 -26.18 -12.51
CA GLU A 370 16.29 -26.56 -11.28
C GLU A 370 17.19 -26.40 -10.04
N GLN A 371 18.48 -26.75 -10.14
CA GLN A 371 19.44 -26.53 -9.06
C GLN A 371 19.65 -25.05 -8.76
N GLN A 372 19.73 -24.19 -9.78
CA GLN A 372 19.83 -22.74 -9.57
C GLN A 372 18.57 -22.17 -8.94
N LEU A 373 17.38 -22.58 -9.42
CA LEU A 373 16.10 -22.17 -8.85
C LEU A 373 15.95 -22.64 -7.40
N SER A 374 16.38 -23.85 -7.07
CA SER A 374 16.36 -24.39 -5.70
C SER A 374 17.24 -23.56 -4.76
N LYS A 375 18.46 -23.22 -5.17
CA LYS A 375 19.35 -22.33 -4.39
C LYS A 375 18.73 -20.96 -4.15
N LEU A 376 18.12 -20.38 -5.19
CA LEU A 376 17.48 -19.08 -5.10
C LEU A 376 16.25 -19.11 -4.16
N ARG A 377 15.41 -20.14 -4.27
CA ARG A 377 14.28 -20.38 -3.34
C ARG A 377 14.75 -20.48 -1.89
N HIS A 378 15.81 -21.25 -1.61
CA HIS A 378 16.37 -21.38 -0.27
C HIS A 378 16.98 -20.08 0.28
N SER A 379 17.47 -19.20 -0.60
CA SER A 379 17.96 -17.87 -0.20
C SER A 379 16.78 -16.97 0.20
N TYR A 380 15.74 -16.90 -0.64
CA TYR A 380 14.54 -16.12 -0.35
C TYR A 380 13.79 -16.62 0.88
N GLU A 381 13.75 -17.93 1.10
CA GLU A 381 13.08 -18.50 2.27
C GLU A 381 13.80 -18.14 3.58
N ARG A 382 15.13 -18.12 3.57
CA ARG A 382 15.93 -17.64 4.72
C ARG A 382 15.75 -16.14 4.97
N GLU A 383 15.75 -15.33 3.92
CA GLU A 383 15.52 -13.89 4.05
C GLU A 383 14.11 -13.59 4.59
N ASN A 384 13.10 -14.26 4.06
CA ASN A 384 11.72 -14.15 4.55
C ASN A 384 11.58 -14.57 6.01
N GLN A 385 12.25 -15.67 6.42
CA GLN A 385 12.26 -16.08 7.82
C GLN A 385 12.95 -15.03 8.71
N SER A 386 14.08 -14.47 8.28
CA SER A 386 14.79 -13.42 9.01
C SER A 386 13.87 -12.19 9.22
N ILE A 387 13.27 -11.70 8.13
CA ILE A 387 12.34 -10.56 8.14
C ILE A 387 11.14 -10.85 9.06
N LYS A 388 10.55 -12.05 8.98
CA LYS A 388 9.45 -12.46 9.84
C LYS A 388 9.83 -12.42 11.32
N THR A 389 11.00 -12.97 11.69
CA THR A 389 11.45 -12.95 13.08
C THR A 389 11.74 -11.53 13.58
N GLN A 390 12.25 -10.65 12.72
CA GLN A 390 12.45 -9.24 13.05
C GLN A 390 11.11 -8.55 13.33
N PHE A 391 10.12 -8.72 12.45
CA PHE A 391 8.79 -8.15 12.66
C PHE A 391 8.11 -8.70 13.92
N GLU A 392 8.25 -9.98 14.22
CA GLU A 392 7.71 -10.57 15.44
C GLU A 392 8.35 -9.98 16.71
N ARG A 393 9.67 -9.76 16.71
CA ARG A 393 10.37 -9.09 17.82
C ARG A 393 9.93 -7.63 17.96
N GLU A 394 9.84 -6.88 16.87
CA GLU A 394 9.39 -5.48 16.90
C GLU A 394 7.94 -5.36 17.38
N LEU A 395 7.06 -6.28 16.95
CA LEU A 395 5.67 -6.33 17.40
C LEU A 395 5.59 -6.63 18.90
N SER A 396 6.39 -7.59 19.38
CA SER A 396 6.46 -7.90 20.81
C SER A 396 6.98 -6.72 21.63
N SER A 397 8.04 -6.04 21.17
CA SER A 397 8.61 -4.87 21.83
C SER A 397 7.60 -3.72 21.91
N LYS A 398 6.93 -3.39 20.79
CA LYS A 398 5.86 -2.37 20.77
C LYS A 398 4.70 -2.72 21.70
N LYS A 399 4.30 -4.00 21.75
CA LYS A 399 3.27 -4.45 22.68
C LYS A 399 3.68 -4.19 24.14
N THR A 400 4.90 -4.58 24.52
CA THR A 400 5.40 -4.31 25.89
C THR A 400 5.51 -2.81 26.19
N GLN A 401 5.87 -2.00 25.20
CA GLN A 401 5.92 -0.54 25.34
C GLN A 401 4.52 0.04 25.57
N TYR A 402 3.51 -0.36 24.79
CA TYR A 402 2.14 0.11 24.98
C TYR A 402 1.56 -0.32 26.33
N GLU A 403 1.89 -1.53 26.81
CA GLU A 403 1.50 -1.99 28.14
C GLU A 403 2.11 -1.11 29.24
N LEU A 404 3.41 -0.77 29.13
CA LEU A 404 4.08 0.14 30.05
C LEU A 404 3.51 1.56 30.02
N ASP A 405 3.24 2.10 28.83
CA ASP A 405 2.66 3.43 28.66
C ASP A 405 1.25 3.50 29.26
N THR A 406 0.47 2.42 29.11
CA THR A 406 -0.87 2.30 29.71
C THR A 406 -0.80 2.28 31.23
N ILE A 407 0.13 1.50 31.81
CA ILE A 407 0.33 1.44 33.26
C ILE A 407 0.78 2.80 33.80
N THR A 408 1.72 3.46 33.12
CA THR A 408 2.26 4.77 33.52
C THR A 408 1.17 5.84 33.46
N SER A 409 0.38 5.85 32.40
CA SER A 409 -0.75 6.79 32.25
C SER A 409 -1.81 6.55 33.33
N LYS A 410 -2.15 5.29 33.62
CA LYS A 410 -3.10 4.93 34.68
C LYS A 410 -2.61 5.42 36.05
N ALA A 411 -1.34 5.19 36.37
CA ALA A 411 -0.75 5.67 37.63
C ALA A 411 -0.73 7.20 37.73
N ALA A 412 -0.52 7.91 36.62
CA ALA A 412 -0.60 9.37 36.59
C ALA A 412 -2.02 9.87 36.88
N TYR A 413 -3.04 9.27 36.26
CA TYR A 413 -4.45 9.60 36.52
C TYR A 413 -4.85 9.30 37.96
N GLU A 414 -4.41 8.17 38.53
CA GLU A 414 -4.68 7.84 39.94
C GLU A 414 -4.09 8.87 40.90
N ARG A 415 -2.88 9.37 40.63
CA ARG A 415 -2.28 10.46 41.42
C ARG A 415 -3.06 11.76 41.29
N GLU A 416 -3.48 12.12 40.08
CA GLU A 416 -4.28 13.32 39.86
C GLU A 416 -5.64 13.23 40.58
N LEU A 417 -6.28 12.06 40.51
CA LEU A 417 -7.55 11.80 41.19
C LEU A 417 -7.41 11.87 42.72
N SER A 418 -6.31 11.33 43.27
CA SER A 418 -5.98 11.47 44.69
C SER A 418 -5.80 12.94 45.10
N ASN A 419 -5.07 13.74 44.31
CA ASN A 419 -4.89 15.16 44.57
C ASN A 419 -6.22 15.94 44.51
N ARG A 420 -7.08 15.64 43.53
CA ARG A 420 -8.41 16.24 43.41
C ARG A 420 -9.30 15.88 44.60
N ASN A 421 -9.25 14.62 45.06
CA ASN A 421 -9.99 14.18 46.24
C ASN A 421 -9.51 14.87 47.52
N GLN A 422 -8.20 15.07 47.69
CA GLN A 422 -7.66 15.85 48.80
C GLN A 422 -8.17 17.30 48.76
N LYS A 423 -8.17 17.93 47.58
CA LYS A 423 -8.67 19.29 47.42
C LYS A 423 -10.18 19.39 47.68
N LEU A 424 -10.95 18.41 47.25
CA LEU A 424 -12.38 18.31 47.57
C LEU A 424 -12.59 18.22 49.08
N SER A 425 -11.86 17.36 49.79
CA SER A 425 -11.96 17.25 51.25
C SER A 425 -11.61 18.56 51.97
N GLN A 426 -10.59 19.28 51.49
CA GLN A 426 -10.24 20.61 52.02
C GLN A 426 -11.38 21.62 51.83
N LEU A 427 -11.97 21.65 50.63
CA LEU A 427 -13.10 22.54 50.33
C LEU A 427 -14.34 22.18 51.15
N GLU A 428 -14.63 20.90 51.33
CA GLU A 428 -15.73 20.42 52.18
C GLU A 428 -15.56 20.85 53.64
N ASN A 429 -14.34 20.75 54.18
CA ASN A 429 -14.04 21.21 55.53
C ASN A 429 -14.19 22.73 55.63
N ARG A 430 -13.71 23.49 54.65
CA ARG A 430 -13.87 24.95 54.59
C ARG A 430 -15.34 25.37 54.58
N VAL A 431 -16.17 24.65 53.81
CA VAL A 431 -17.62 24.90 53.75
C VAL A 431 -18.28 24.59 55.10
N LYS A 432 -17.87 23.52 55.79
CA LYS A 432 -18.35 23.20 57.13
C LYS A 432 -17.98 24.28 58.15
N GLU A 433 -16.73 24.76 58.13
CA GLU A 433 -16.26 25.87 58.97
C GLU A 433 -17.08 27.15 58.72
N LEU A 434 -17.28 27.53 57.45
CA LEU A 434 -18.07 28.71 57.12
C LEU A 434 -19.55 28.55 57.53
N SER A 435 -20.10 27.34 57.42
CA SER A 435 -21.45 27.07 57.89
C SER A 435 -21.56 27.21 59.41
N SER A 436 -20.57 26.71 60.18
CA SER A 436 -20.59 26.84 61.64
C SER A 436 -20.39 28.28 62.08
N GLU A 437 -19.54 29.06 61.41
CA GLU A 437 -19.39 30.50 61.65
C GLU A 437 -20.68 31.26 61.34
N ARG A 438 -21.34 30.96 60.21
CA ARG A 438 -22.65 31.53 59.87
C ARG A 438 -23.66 31.26 60.98
N ASP A 439 -23.77 30.00 61.43
CA ASP A 439 -24.72 29.62 62.46
C ASP A 439 -24.39 30.28 63.81
N HIS A 440 -23.11 30.44 64.12
CA HIS A 440 -22.67 31.19 65.30
C HIS A 440 -23.07 32.66 65.24
N LEU A 441 -22.81 33.34 64.13
CA LEU A 441 -23.21 34.74 63.92
C LEU A 441 -24.73 34.91 63.96
N PHE A 442 -25.47 33.97 63.37
CA PHE A 442 -26.94 33.97 63.43
C PHE A 442 -27.43 33.88 64.88
N ASN A 443 -26.87 33.00 65.69
CA ASN A 443 -27.19 32.89 67.12
C ASN A 443 -26.83 34.16 67.90
N GLN A 444 -25.69 34.80 67.60
CA GLN A 444 -25.33 36.08 68.21
C GLN A 444 -26.32 37.19 67.85
N LEU A 445 -26.72 37.28 66.58
CA LEU A 445 -27.73 38.24 66.13
C LEU A 445 -29.06 38.01 66.82
N GLN A 446 -29.48 36.75 66.97
CA GLN A 446 -30.72 36.42 67.67
C GLN A 446 -30.66 36.82 69.15
N LYS A 447 -29.51 36.64 69.82
CA LYS A 447 -29.31 37.11 71.19
C LYS A 447 -29.35 38.64 71.28
N ARG A 448 -28.71 39.35 70.35
CA ARG A 448 -28.74 40.82 70.30
C ARG A 448 -30.13 41.37 70.01
N GLN A 449 -30.90 40.69 69.18
CA GLN A 449 -32.29 41.02 68.94
C GLN A 449 -33.13 40.89 70.22
N ALA A 450 -32.93 39.82 71.00
CA ALA A 450 -33.60 39.65 72.29
C ALA A 450 -33.18 40.71 73.33
N GLU A 451 -31.89 41.05 73.42
CA GLU A 451 -31.38 42.14 74.28
C GLU A 451 -32.00 43.50 73.89
N LEU A 452 -32.17 43.76 72.59
CA LEU A 452 -32.81 44.98 72.09
C LEU A 452 -34.30 45.02 72.46
N GLU A 453 -35.02 43.92 72.27
CA GLU A 453 -36.44 43.80 72.64
C GLU A 453 -36.64 43.98 74.15
N GLU A 454 -35.73 43.43 74.98
CA GLU A 454 -35.73 43.66 76.43
C GLU A 454 -35.49 45.15 76.78
N SER A 455 -34.51 45.80 76.15
CA SER A 455 -34.24 47.22 76.38
C SER A 455 -35.41 48.11 75.98
N ILE A 456 -36.11 47.78 74.88
CA ILE A 456 -37.32 48.50 74.46
C ILE A 456 -38.41 48.36 75.52
N ALA A 457 -38.63 47.14 76.03
CA ALA A 457 -39.61 46.90 77.09
C ALA A 457 -39.25 47.66 78.39
N GLN A 458 -37.96 47.74 78.75
CA GLN A 458 -37.50 48.53 79.89
C GLN A 458 -37.72 50.03 79.68
N GLU A 459 -37.46 50.54 78.47
CA GLU A 459 -37.70 51.93 78.12
C GLU A 459 -39.19 52.30 78.27
N ASP A 460 -40.08 51.43 77.80
CA ASP A 460 -41.54 51.60 77.93
C ASP A 460 -41.98 51.59 79.41
N LEU A 461 -41.39 50.74 80.24
CA LEU A 461 -41.64 50.72 81.69
C LEU A 461 -41.17 52.02 82.37
N ILE A 462 -39.97 52.51 82.05
CA ILE A 462 -39.44 53.77 82.60
C ILE A 462 -40.31 54.95 82.15
N LYS A 463 -40.75 54.98 80.89
CA LYS A 463 -41.69 55.99 80.40
C LYS A 463 -42.99 55.98 81.20
N SER A 464 -43.57 54.80 81.43
CA SER A 464 -44.77 54.67 82.28
C SER A 464 -44.54 55.20 83.70
N ASN A 465 -43.42 54.81 84.32
CA ASN A 465 -43.07 55.28 85.66
C ASN A 465 -42.81 56.80 85.69
N SER A 466 -42.18 57.36 84.66
CA SER A 466 -41.95 58.81 84.54
C SER A 466 -43.27 59.57 84.42
N ILE A 467 -44.25 59.03 83.69
CA ILE A 467 -45.60 59.61 83.62
C ILE A 467 -46.25 59.61 85.01
N GLU A 468 -46.14 58.51 85.76
CA GLU A 468 -46.68 58.41 87.12
C GLU A 468 -45.96 59.33 88.12
N LEU A 469 -44.63 59.37 88.09
CA LEU A 469 -43.83 60.30 88.90
C LEU A 469 -44.13 61.76 88.58
N ASN A 470 -44.30 62.12 87.31
CA ASN A 470 -44.72 63.46 86.93
C ASN A 470 -46.11 63.80 87.49
N HIS A 471 -47.03 62.84 87.53
CA HIS A 471 -48.33 63.01 88.18
C HIS A 471 -48.16 63.27 89.69
N GLN A 472 -47.40 62.45 90.39
CA GLN A 472 -47.12 62.62 91.83
C GLN A 472 -46.35 63.91 92.13
N LEU A 473 -45.42 64.31 91.27
CA LEU A 473 -44.67 65.56 91.39
C LEU A 473 -45.62 66.74 91.25
N ASN A 474 -46.54 66.72 90.29
CA ASN A 474 -47.55 67.76 90.14
C ASN A 474 -48.45 67.84 91.38
N GLU A 475 -48.91 66.71 91.91
CA GLU A 475 -49.66 66.65 93.17
C GLU A 475 -48.86 67.23 94.34
N SER A 476 -47.59 66.85 94.47
CA SER A 476 -46.70 67.34 95.52
C SER A 476 -46.35 68.81 95.35
N HIS A 477 -46.15 69.30 94.13
CA HIS A 477 -45.90 70.70 93.84
C HIS A 477 -47.11 71.55 94.24
N ASN A 478 -48.32 71.06 93.98
CA ASN A 478 -49.55 71.68 94.49
C ASN A 478 -49.57 71.71 96.04
N GLN A 479 -49.16 70.62 96.70
CA GLN A 479 -49.05 70.58 98.17
C GLN A 479 -47.95 71.50 98.72
N ILE A 480 -46.78 71.53 98.08
CA ILE A 480 -45.63 72.39 98.45
C ILE A 480 -45.98 73.84 98.22
N GLN A 481 -46.71 74.18 97.16
CA GLN A 481 -47.17 75.56 96.95
C GLN A 481 -48.01 76.02 98.15
N ILE A 482 -48.91 75.16 98.63
CA ILE A 482 -49.71 75.40 99.85
C ILE A 482 -48.81 75.52 101.08
N LEU A 483 -47.83 74.62 101.25
CA LEU A 483 -46.92 74.63 102.41
C LEU A 483 -45.87 75.75 102.34
N THR A 484 -45.42 76.19 101.18
CA THR A 484 -44.45 77.29 100.98
C THR A 484 -45.08 78.61 101.35
N GLU A 485 -46.37 78.76 101.09
CA GLU A 485 -47.20 79.84 101.64
C GLU A 485 -47.21 79.82 103.18
N GLN A 486 -47.09 78.63 103.79
CA GLN A 486 -46.96 78.46 105.25
C GLN A 486 -45.52 78.62 105.76
N ILE A 487 -44.50 78.21 105.00
CA ILE A 487 -43.08 78.26 105.37
C ILE A 487 -42.46 79.64 105.13
N HIS A 488 -42.94 80.43 104.16
CA HIS A 488 -42.64 81.87 104.09
C HIS A 488 -43.04 82.58 105.40
N LYS A 489 -43.96 82.01 106.21
CA LYS A 489 -44.23 82.51 107.57
C LYS A 489 -43.22 82.04 108.62
N LEU A 490 -42.46 80.99 108.37
CA LEU A 490 -41.66 80.28 109.39
C LEU A 490 -40.14 80.41 109.16
N THR A 491 -39.64 80.50 107.93
CA THR A 491 -38.20 80.54 107.61
C THR A 491 -37.62 81.95 107.65
N SER A 492 -37.74 82.55 108.83
CA SER A 492 -36.89 83.63 109.32
C SER A 492 -36.08 83.06 110.48
N THR A 493 -35.16 82.11 110.27
CA THR A 493 -34.11 81.70 111.24
C THR A 493 -33.20 80.55 110.73
N THR A 494 -32.01 80.95 110.28
CA THR A 494 -30.64 80.40 110.53
C THR A 494 -30.23 78.91 110.39
N GLN A 495 -29.19 78.71 109.55
CA GLN A 495 -27.88 77.98 109.62
C GLN A 495 -27.64 76.77 110.57
N GLU A 496 -27.21 75.60 110.07
CA GLU A 496 -25.86 75.02 109.74
C GLU A 496 -25.25 74.18 110.88
N ASP A 497 -24.69 72.98 110.59
CA ASP A 497 -23.73 72.31 111.50
C ASP A 497 -22.82 71.25 110.80
N PRO A 498 -21.53 71.11 111.19
CA PRO A 498 -20.46 70.45 110.42
C PRO A 498 -20.11 69.03 110.90
N SER A 499 -21.11 68.14 111.03
CA SER A 499 -20.89 66.73 111.45
C SER A 499 -20.76 65.73 110.27
N GLN A 500 -21.02 66.17 109.04
CA GLN A 500 -21.05 65.31 107.85
C GLN A 500 -19.67 64.95 107.27
N SER A 501 -18.64 65.78 107.50
CA SER A 501 -17.32 65.56 106.89
C SER A 501 -16.62 64.27 107.35
N ASN A 502 -16.85 63.82 108.58
CA ASN A 502 -16.17 62.63 109.12
C ASN A 502 -16.79 61.30 108.67
N LEU A 503 -18.07 61.30 108.28
CA LEU A 503 -18.75 60.12 107.71
C LEU A 503 -18.31 59.87 106.26
N ILE A 504 -18.08 60.94 105.50
CA ILE A 504 -17.66 60.88 104.09
C ILE A 504 -16.27 60.24 103.96
N VAL A 505 -15.36 60.49 104.91
CA VAL A 505 -13.99 59.96 104.87
C VAL A 505 -13.96 58.43 105.03
N ASN A 506 -14.74 57.87 105.97
CA ASN A 506 -14.78 56.42 106.18
C ASN A 506 -15.47 55.68 105.02
N GLU A 507 -16.49 56.30 104.40
CA GLU A 507 -17.16 55.77 103.20
C GLU A 507 -16.16 55.65 102.03
N LEU A 508 -15.30 56.66 101.86
CA LEU A 508 -14.28 56.68 100.80
C LEU A 508 -13.22 55.59 101.00
N GLU A 509 -12.74 55.37 102.23
CA GLU A 509 -11.75 54.33 102.51
C GLU A 509 -12.27 52.92 102.19
N HIS A 510 -13.53 52.62 102.50
CA HIS A 510 -14.16 51.35 102.17
C HIS A 510 -14.32 51.14 100.66
N GLN A 511 -14.68 52.20 99.92
CA GLN A 511 -14.79 52.16 98.47
C GLN A 511 -13.44 51.91 97.78
N TYR A 512 -12.37 52.58 98.23
CA TYR A 512 -11.04 52.36 97.67
C TYR A 512 -10.50 50.95 98.00
N SER A 513 -10.73 50.43 99.20
CA SER A 513 -10.36 49.06 99.57
C SER A 513 -11.06 48.01 98.68
N SER A 514 -12.35 48.20 98.41
CA SER A 514 -13.12 47.32 97.53
C SER A 514 -12.65 47.41 96.07
N LYS A 515 -12.31 48.61 95.59
CA LYS A 515 -11.75 48.84 94.26
C LYS A 515 -10.42 48.09 94.09
N ILE A 516 -9.54 48.17 95.08
CA ILE A 516 -8.22 47.50 95.06
C ILE A 516 -8.39 45.98 94.92
N LYS A 517 -9.26 45.36 95.71
CA LYS A 517 -9.53 43.90 95.60
C LYS A 517 -10.10 43.52 94.22
N SER A 518 -10.96 44.36 93.63
CA SER A 518 -11.48 44.10 92.28
C SER A 518 -10.37 44.16 91.22
N LEU A 519 -9.43 45.10 91.37
CA LEU A 519 -8.29 45.24 90.45
C LEU A 519 -7.31 44.09 90.60
N GLU A 520 -7.06 43.60 91.82
CA GLU A 520 -6.23 42.41 92.05
C GLU A 520 -6.85 41.15 91.41
N SER A 521 -8.17 40.98 91.52
CA SER A 521 -8.88 39.88 90.86
C SER A 521 -8.76 39.98 89.34
N LEU A 522 -8.94 41.18 88.78
CA LEU A 522 -8.80 41.42 87.33
C LEU A 522 -7.38 41.12 86.85
N VAL A 523 -6.37 41.54 87.60
CA VAL A 523 -4.95 41.28 87.26
C VAL A 523 -4.66 39.78 87.24
N ASN A 524 -5.22 39.02 88.19
CA ASN A 524 -5.05 37.56 88.20
C ASN A 524 -5.78 36.87 87.04
N GLN A 525 -6.97 37.37 86.68
CA GLN A 525 -7.69 36.89 85.51
C GLN A 525 -6.90 37.16 84.22
N LEU A 526 -6.40 38.38 84.03
CA LEU A 526 -5.59 38.76 82.87
C LEU A 526 -4.27 37.97 82.78
N LYS A 527 -3.66 37.62 83.91
CA LYS A 527 -2.47 36.74 83.94
C LYS A 527 -2.79 35.33 83.45
N LYS A 528 -3.96 34.80 83.84
CA LYS A 528 -4.41 33.48 83.39
C LYS A 528 -4.72 33.50 81.90
N GLU A 529 -5.49 34.48 81.43
CA GLU A 529 -5.80 34.67 80.01
C GLU A 529 -4.52 34.83 79.17
N LYS A 530 -3.53 35.58 79.67
CA LYS A 530 -2.21 35.68 79.02
C LYS A 530 -1.51 34.32 78.91
N SER A 531 -1.51 33.52 79.98
CA SER A 531 -0.88 32.19 79.99
C SER A 531 -1.57 31.24 79.00
N ASP A 532 -2.90 31.28 78.93
CA ASP A 532 -3.68 30.43 78.03
C ASP A 532 -3.41 30.84 76.57
N ILE A 533 -3.37 32.15 76.27
CA ILE A 533 -3.01 32.65 74.94
C ILE A 533 -1.56 32.27 74.56
N GLU A 534 -0.60 32.39 75.48
CA GLU A 534 0.80 32.00 75.23
C GLU A 534 0.94 30.50 74.96
N PHE A 535 0.11 29.67 75.59
CA PHE A 535 0.05 28.23 75.33
C PHE A 535 -0.48 27.93 73.92
N ASP A 536 -1.63 28.50 73.57
CA ASP A 536 -2.26 28.31 72.25
C ASP A 536 -1.34 28.81 71.12
N LEU A 537 -0.64 29.93 71.34
CA LEU A 537 0.30 30.47 70.36
C LEU A 537 1.50 29.53 70.14
N ASN A 538 2.01 28.91 71.21
CA ASN A 538 3.12 27.97 71.12
C ASN A 538 2.70 26.66 70.43
N GLU A 539 1.50 26.17 70.70
CA GLU A 539 0.95 25.01 70.00
C GLU A 539 0.81 25.30 68.50
N SER A 540 0.19 26.43 68.14
CA SER A 540 0.06 26.83 66.74
C SER A 540 1.40 27.04 66.03
N LEU A 541 2.40 27.59 66.74
CA LEU A 541 3.75 27.79 66.20
C LEU A 541 4.43 26.45 65.90
N ASN A 542 4.31 25.47 66.81
CA ASN A 542 4.90 24.14 66.65
C ASN A 542 4.25 23.39 65.48
N GLU A 543 2.93 23.48 65.32
CA GLU A 543 2.23 22.91 64.16
C GLU A 543 2.70 23.54 62.85
N ARG A 544 2.86 24.87 62.80
CA ARG A 544 3.39 25.55 61.61
C ARG A 544 4.83 25.17 61.30
N LEU A 545 5.68 24.99 62.30
CA LEU A 545 7.04 24.49 62.12
C LEU A 545 7.05 23.08 61.53
N ALA A 546 6.19 22.18 62.03
CA ALA A 546 6.05 20.83 61.48
C ALA A 546 5.58 20.84 60.02
N GLN A 547 4.63 21.71 59.67
CA GLN A 547 4.17 21.88 58.28
C GLN A 547 5.30 22.43 57.38
N ILE A 548 6.10 23.37 57.86
CA ILE A 548 7.25 23.91 57.11
C ILE A 548 8.26 22.80 56.83
N ASP A 549 8.57 21.94 57.80
CA ASP A 549 9.52 20.85 57.61
C ASP A 549 8.98 19.76 56.67
N GLN A 550 7.68 19.48 56.70
CA GLN A 550 7.02 18.62 55.72
C GLN A 550 7.11 19.21 54.30
N LEU A 551 6.84 20.50 54.13
CA LEU A 551 6.96 21.18 52.84
C LEU A 551 8.39 21.20 52.32
N ARG A 552 9.38 21.39 53.21
CA ARG A 552 10.81 21.29 52.87
C ARG A 552 11.19 19.89 52.39
N SER A 553 10.71 18.85 53.07
CA SER A 553 10.88 17.44 52.66
C SER A 553 10.32 17.18 51.26
N GLN A 554 9.09 17.63 51.01
CA GLN A 554 8.44 17.48 49.70
C GLN A 554 9.16 18.25 48.60
N SER A 555 9.60 19.48 48.88
CA SER A 555 10.39 20.28 47.94
C SER A 555 11.72 19.60 47.60
N LYS A 556 12.39 19.01 48.59
CA LYS A 556 13.62 18.25 48.35
C LYS A 556 13.39 17.03 47.47
N LEU A 557 12.32 16.28 47.69
CA LEU A 557 11.95 15.12 46.86
C LEU A 557 11.64 15.55 45.42
N LYS A 558 10.84 16.60 45.24
CA LYS A 558 10.51 17.17 43.93
C LYS A 558 11.76 17.63 43.16
N ASN A 559 12.71 18.26 43.85
CA ASN A 559 13.97 18.68 43.24
C ASN A 559 14.84 17.49 42.82
N GLN A 560 14.83 16.40 43.59
CA GLN A 560 15.50 15.14 43.24
C GLN A 560 14.87 14.53 41.98
N GLU A 561 13.54 14.42 41.94
CA GLU A 561 12.79 13.91 40.78
C GLU A 561 13.06 14.74 39.51
N TYR A 562 13.14 16.07 39.67
CA TYR A 562 13.46 16.97 38.56
C TYR A 562 14.89 16.77 38.04
N ALA A 563 15.85 16.57 38.94
CA ALA A 563 17.24 16.27 38.56
C ALA A 563 17.35 14.94 37.80
N ASP A 564 16.65 13.90 38.25
CA ASP A 564 16.62 12.59 37.60
C ASP A 564 15.96 12.68 36.21
N CYS A 565 14.89 13.47 36.09
CA CYS A 565 14.21 13.71 34.82
C CYS A 565 15.13 14.42 33.80
N ILE A 566 15.89 15.42 34.24
CA ILE A 566 16.90 16.09 33.40
C ILE A 566 17.97 15.10 32.94
N GLN A 567 18.47 14.23 33.83
CA GLN A 567 19.46 13.22 33.44
C GLN A 567 18.92 12.24 32.40
N PHE A 568 17.67 11.80 32.55
CA PHE A 568 17.01 10.94 31.58
C PHE A 568 16.85 11.62 30.22
N MET A 569 16.41 12.89 30.19
CA MET A 569 16.31 13.66 28.95
C MET A 569 17.68 13.83 28.28
N ASN A 570 18.72 14.13 29.04
CA ASN A 570 20.08 14.26 28.49
C ASN A 570 20.58 12.95 27.88
N LYS A 571 20.32 11.81 28.54
CA LYS A 571 20.67 10.49 28.01
C LYS A 571 19.93 10.21 26.70
N ARG A 572 18.62 10.46 26.66
CA ARG A 572 17.81 10.30 25.45
C ARG A 572 18.29 11.21 24.30
N ASN A 573 18.64 12.46 24.61
CA ASN A 573 19.19 13.38 23.61
C ASN A 573 20.53 12.89 23.06
N GLN A 574 21.38 12.28 23.89
CA GLN A 574 22.62 11.66 23.41
C GLN A 574 22.33 10.48 22.48
N GLU A 575 21.38 9.61 22.82
CA GLU A 575 20.96 8.49 21.96
C GLU A 575 20.40 8.96 20.60
N ILE A 576 19.70 10.10 20.59
CA ILE A 576 19.22 10.72 19.35
C ILE A 576 20.40 11.22 18.50
N ILE A 577 21.36 11.93 19.10
CA ILE A 577 22.56 12.40 18.39
C ILE A 577 23.35 11.23 17.78
N ASP A 578 23.51 10.14 18.54
CA ASP A 578 24.21 8.95 18.07
C ASP A 578 23.45 8.27 16.90
N SER A 579 22.12 8.27 16.97
CA SER A 579 21.25 7.73 15.90
C SER A 579 21.31 8.60 14.64
N ASP A 580 21.29 9.93 14.78
CA ASP A 580 21.42 10.87 13.66
C ASP A 580 22.77 10.72 12.96
N HIS A 581 23.85 10.51 13.73
CA HIS A 581 25.17 10.24 13.16
C HIS A 581 25.17 8.93 12.35
N GLN A 582 24.49 7.87 12.81
CA GLN A 582 24.37 6.62 12.03
C GLN A 582 23.55 6.84 10.74
N ILE A 583 22.48 7.62 10.81
CA ILE A 583 21.67 7.96 9.64
C ILE A 583 22.52 8.71 8.61
N ASP A 584 23.38 9.64 9.02
CA ASP A 584 24.23 10.37 8.10
C ASP A 584 25.32 9.51 7.45
N LEU A 585 25.89 8.55 8.20
CA LEU A 585 26.78 7.54 7.62
C LEU A 585 26.06 6.70 6.55
N LEU A 586 24.85 6.22 6.85
CA LEU A 586 24.04 5.45 5.90
C LEU A 586 23.66 6.25 4.66
N LYS A 587 23.34 7.54 4.81
CA LYS A 587 23.10 8.44 3.66
C LYS A 587 24.34 8.59 2.79
N GLN A 588 25.52 8.68 3.40
CA GLN A 588 26.77 8.77 2.66
C GLN A 588 27.01 7.50 1.83
N ASP A 589 26.77 6.32 2.39
CA ASP A 589 26.92 5.05 1.68
C ASP A 589 25.88 4.88 0.57
N LEU A 590 24.63 5.28 0.82
CA LEU A 590 23.59 5.30 -0.22
C LEU A 590 23.98 6.20 -1.41
N ASN A 591 24.61 7.35 -1.15
CA ASN A 591 25.09 8.23 -2.21
C ASN A 591 26.23 7.60 -3.02
N LYS A 592 27.19 6.92 -2.38
CA LYS A 592 28.24 6.16 -3.09
C LYS A 592 27.64 5.06 -3.97
N GLU A 593 26.60 4.39 -3.50
CA GLU A 593 25.91 3.35 -4.27
C GLU A 593 25.14 3.94 -5.46
N LYS A 594 24.49 5.10 -5.29
CA LYS A 594 23.85 5.85 -6.39
C LYS A 594 24.85 6.26 -7.46
N GLU A 595 26.02 6.77 -7.09
CA GLU A 595 27.09 7.12 -8.03
C GLU A 595 27.60 5.89 -8.79
N SER A 596 27.77 4.76 -8.09
CA SER A 596 28.18 3.49 -8.69
C SER A 596 27.15 2.99 -9.70
N ASN A 597 25.86 3.06 -9.37
CA ASN A 597 24.77 2.71 -10.28
C ASN A 597 24.72 3.64 -11.50
N LEU A 598 24.90 4.94 -11.31
CA LEU A 598 24.95 5.90 -12.42
C LEU A 598 26.09 5.55 -13.39
N ASN A 599 27.27 5.21 -12.87
CA ASN A 599 28.40 4.77 -13.69
C ASN A 599 28.10 3.45 -14.43
N LEU A 600 27.44 2.50 -13.78
CA LEU A 600 27.00 1.26 -14.42
C LEU A 600 26.01 1.52 -15.57
N THR A 601 25.07 2.46 -15.41
CA THR A 601 24.15 2.81 -16.51
C THR A 601 24.86 3.46 -17.69
N LYS A 602 25.88 4.29 -17.45
CA LYS A 602 26.71 4.88 -18.52
C LYS A 602 27.48 3.80 -19.27
N LEU A 603 28.06 2.84 -18.55
CA LEU A 603 28.74 1.68 -19.14
C LEU A 603 27.79 0.83 -20.00
N LYS A 604 26.58 0.52 -19.51
CA LYS A 604 25.58 -0.22 -20.30
C LYS A 604 25.19 0.51 -21.58
N LYS A 605 24.99 1.83 -21.53
CA LYS A 605 24.73 2.63 -22.75
C LYS A 605 25.89 2.56 -23.74
N SER A 606 27.13 2.62 -23.26
CA SER A 606 28.31 2.48 -24.14
C SER A 606 28.42 1.07 -24.75
N GLU A 607 28.07 0.03 -23.99
CA GLU A 607 28.03 -1.34 -24.47
C GLU A 607 26.98 -1.52 -25.58
N ASP A 608 25.79 -0.94 -25.40
CA ASP A 608 24.73 -0.98 -26.41
C ASP A 608 25.13 -0.23 -27.69
N THR A 609 25.81 0.92 -27.58
CA THR A 609 26.34 1.63 -28.75
C THR A 609 27.38 0.81 -29.51
N LEU A 610 28.28 0.13 -28.79
CA LEU A 610 29.29 -0.74 -29.40
C LEU A 610 28.64 -1.97 -30.06
N LYS A 611 27.59 -2.55 -29.48
CA LYS A 611 26.82 -3.64 -30.11
C LYS A 611 26.21 -3.22 -31.44
N ILE A 612 25.62 -2.03 -31.49
CA ILE A 612 25.06 -1.45 -32.72
C ILE A 612 26.15 -1.24 -33.76
N GLU A 613 27.31 -0.70 -33.37
CA GLU A 613 28.44 -0.49 -34.26
C GLU A 613 28.99 -1.80 -34.83
N ILE A 614 29.16 -2.83 -34.00
CA ILE A 614 29.57 -4.18 -34.42
C ILE A 614 28.56 -4.76 -35.42
N GLN A 615 27.25 -4.59 -35.17
CA GLN A 615 26.21 -5.06 -36.08
C GLN A 615 26.27 -4.34 -37.44
N ASN A 616 26.50 -3.03 -37.44
CA ASN A 616 26.66 -2.25 -38.67
C ASN A 616 27.92 -2.67 -39.46
N LEU A 617 29.04 -2.93 -38.78
CA LEU A 617 30.26 -3.44 -39.40
C LEU A 617 30.03 -4.81 -40.05
N LYS A 618 29.33 -5.73 -39.38
CA LYS A 618 28.96 -7.04 -39.94
C LYS A 618 28.09 -6.90 -41.20
N VAL A 619 27.09 -6.01 -41.18
CA VAL A 619 26.25 -5.75 -42.36
C VAL A 619 27.07 -5.18 -43.52
N ASN A 620 28.02 -4.29 -43.23
CA ASN A 620 28.91 -3.73 -44.26
C ASN A 620 29.87 -4.78 -44.84
N GLU A 621 30.39 -5.71 -44.04
CA GLU A 621 31.18 -6.83 -44.55
C GLU A 621 30.34 -7.76 -45.45
N ILE A 622 29.11 -8.08 -45.07
CA ILE A 622 28.20 -8.89 -45.90
C ILE A 622 27.96 -8.21 -47.25
N LYS A 623 27.69 -6.89 -47.25
CA LYS A 623 27.53 -6.11 -48.49
C LYS A 623 28.76 -6.17 -49.38
N LYS A 624 29.97 -6.02 -48.80
CA LYS A 624 31.23 -6.15 -49.56
C LYS A 624 31.41 -7.55 -50.14
N ILE A 625 31.07 -8.59 -49.40
CA ILE A 625 31.13 -9.98 -49.88
C ILE A 625 30.17 -10.18 -51.06
N ASP A 626 28.96 -9.64 -50.98
CA ASP A 626 27.96 -9.74 -52.05
C ASP A 626 28.36 -8.93 -53.29
N GLU A 627 28.99 -7.77 -53.13
CA GLU A 627 29.58 -7.03 -54.25
C GLU A 627 30.68 -7.83 -54.95
N VAL A 628 31.59 -8.45 -54.19
CA VAL A 628 32.66 -9.30 -54.74
C VAL A 628 32.07 -10.53 -55.46
N LYS A 629 31.05 -11.18 -54.89
CA LYS A 629 30.31 -12.27 -55.55
C LYS A 629 29.64 -11.80 -56.84
N GLY A 630 29.04 -10.61 -56.85
CA GLY A 630 28.43 -10.01 -58.03
C GLY A 630 29.45 -9.71 -59.14
N LEU A 631 30.66 -9.27 -58.77
CA LEU A 631 31.77 -9.10 -59.71
C LEU A 631 32.30 -10.43 -60.24
N PHE A 632 32.36 -11.47 -59.40
CA PHE A 632 32.73 -12.83 -59.81
C PHE A 632 31.72 -13.41 -60.81
N MET A 633 30.42 -13.30 -60.52
CA MET A 633 29.34 -13.72 -61.42
C MET A 633 29.38 -12.99 -62.77
N LYS A 634 29.67 -11.67 -62.76
CA LYS A 634 29.86 -10.90 -64.00
C LYS A 634 31.09 -11.37 -64.78
N LYS A 635 32.17 -11.79 -64.10
CA LYS A 635 33.37 -12.35 -64.73
C LYS A 635 33.11 -13.74 -65.32
N ASP A 636 32.33 -14.59 -64.64
CA ASP A 636 31.93 -15.91 -65.14
C ASP A 636 31.00 -15.80 -66.36
N ILE A 637 30.07 -14.84 -66.37
CA ILE A 637 29.25 -14.52 -67.55
C ILE A 637 30.10 -13.96 -68.70
N HIS A 638 31.15 -13.20 -68.39
CA HIS A 638 32.08 -12.68 -69.40
C HIS A 638 32.98 -13.78 -69.98
N ASN A 639 33.39 -14.75 -69.16
CA ASN A 639 34.14 -15.93 -69.59
C ASN A 639 33.27 -16.89 -70.41
N GLN A 640 31.97 -17.06 -70.12
CA GLN A 640 31.07 -17.87 -70.95
C GLN A 640 30.77 -17.26 -72.33
N ARG A 641 31.09 -15.98 -72.55
CA ARG A 641 30.94 -15.31 -73.85
C ARG A 641 32.21 -15.35 -74.71
N LYS A 642 33.33 -15.86 -74.20
CA LYS A 642 34.56 -16.06 -74.96
C LYS A 642 34.98 -17.51 -74.90
N GLU A 643 35.11 -18.08 -76.10
CA GLU A 643 35.79 -19.35 -76.41
C GLU A 643 34.93 -20.61 -76.26
N GLY A 644 34.39 -21.03 -77.40
CA GLY A 644 34.44 -22.45 -77.74
C GLY A 644 35.88 -22.90 -78.02
N VAL A 645 36.01 -24.22 -78.10
CA VAL A 645 37.19 -25.04 -78.43
C VAL A 645 37.97 -25.49 -77.18
N GLY A 646 38.09 -26.82 -77.06
CA GLY A 646 38.53 -27.50 -75.84
C GLY A 646 40.03 -27.68 -75.74
N TYR A 647 40.49 -28.39 -74.70
CA TYR A 647 41.46 -29.49 -74.74
C TYR A 647 41.67 -30.05 -73.32
N PHE A 648 41.92 -31.35 -73.27
CA PHE A 648 42.28 -32.18 -72.12
C PHE A 648 43.47 -31.66 -71.28
N ALA A 649 43.48 -31.92 -69.97
CA ALA A 649 44.55 -32.68 -69.29
C ALA A 649 44.29 -32.89 -67.78
N ASN A 650 44.34 -34.16 -67.36
CA ASN A 650 44.59 -34.60 -65.99
C ASN A 650 46.02 -34.26 -65.57
N PHE A 651 46.24 -33.89 -64.30
CA PHE A 651 47.44 -34.28 -63.55
C PHE A 651 47.15 -34.39 -62.05
N ASN A 652 47.41 -35.59 -61.52
CA ASN A 652 47.65 -35.88 -60.11
C ASN A 652 48.78 -34.98 -59.56
N ASN A 653 48.79 -34.67 -58.25
CA ASN A 653 49.40 -35.52 -57.22
C ASN A 653 49.71 -34.76 -55.92
N SER A 654 49.58 -35.50 -54.81
CA SER A 654 50.43 -35.52 -53.62
C SER A 654 50.55 -34.31 -52.67
N ASP A 655 50.20 -34.60 -51.41
CA ASP A 655 51.00 -34.41 -50.19
C ASP A 655 51.75 -33.09 -49.96
N ARG A 656 51.45 -32.46 -48.81
CA ARG A 656 52.41 -32.30 -47.70
C ARG A 656 51.82 -31.52 -46.53
N ARG A 657 51.75 -32.17 -45.36
CA ARG A 657 52.08 -31.49 -44.08
C ARG A 657 53.54 -31.02 -44.14
N PRO A 658 53.90 -29.99 -43.36
CA PRO A 658 54.82 -30.31 -42.28
C PRO A 658 54.54 -29.59 -40.96
N SER A 659 55.08 -30.24 -39.94
CA SER A 659 55.21 -29.88 -38.53
C SER A 659 56.33 -28.88 -38.22
N ALA A 660 56.10 -28.09 -37.17
CA ALA A 660 57.01 -27.68 -36.08
C ALA A 660 58.37 -26.96 -36.33
N SER A 661 58.59 -25.99 -35.43
CA SER A 661 59.85 -25.57 -34.78
C SER A 661 60.56 -24.26 -35.19
N SER A 662 60.66 -23.40 -34.16
CA SER A 662 61.81 -22.57 -33.73
C SER A 662 62.33 -21.39 -34.57
N SER A 663 62.13 -20.20 -33.99
CA SER A 663 63.17 -19.25 -33.55
C SER A 663 64.08 -18.56 -34.60
N SER A 664 63.95 -17.23 -34.73
CA SER A 664 64.90 -16.25 -34.15
C SER A 664 64.93 -14.88 -34.87
N GLN A 665 65.12 -13.84 -34.04
CA GLN A 665 65.68 -12.50 -34.30
C GLN A 665 64.82 -11.51 -35.12
N THR A 666 64.51 -10.32 -34.59
CA THR A 666 65.49 -9.29 -34.21
C THR A 666 65.15 -8.50 -32.94
N CYS A 667 66.22 -8.16 -32.20
CA CYS A 667 66.27 -7.13 -31.16
C CYS A 667 66.48 -5.75 -31.81
N PHE A 668 65.90 -4.69 -31.24
CA PHE A 668 66.54 -3.37 -31.20
C PHE A 668 66.08 -2.59 -29.96
N THR A 669 67.05 -2.23 -29.14
CA THR A 669 67.02 -1.23 -28.08
C THR A 669 67.16 0.17 -28.68
N TYR A 670 66.50 1.20 -28.13
CA TYR A 670 67.10 2.53 -27.99
C TYR A 670 66.46 3.30 -26.82
N SER A 671 67.35 3.97 -26.09
CA SER A 671 67.12 4.80 -24.90
C SER A 671 67.11 6.29 -25.22
N TYR A 672 66.74 7.09 -24.20
CA TYR A 672 67.30 8.43 -23.86
C TYR A 672 66.81 9.64 -24.72
N VAL A 673 66.66 10.90 -24.25
CA VAL A 673 67.03 11.66 -23.02
C VAL A 673 66.19 12.96 -22.92
N SER A 674 66.03 13.48 -21.68
CA SER A 674 66.17 14.91 -21.20
C SER A 674 65.14 16.00 -21.56
N ASN A 675 64.82 16.98 -20.69
CA ASN A 675 65.61 17.67 -19.64
C ASN A 675 64.67 18.24 -18.52
N ILE A 676 64.97 18.08 -17.20
CA ILE A 676 65.68 19.00 -16.25
C ILE A 676 64.80 20.21 -15.79
N ASN A 677 64.63 20.60 -14.51
CA ASN A 677 65.43 20.44 -13.28
C ASN A 677 64.59 20.60 -11.99
N ASN A 678 65.18 20.15 -10.87
CA ASN A 678 64.78 20.33 -9.46
C ASN A 678 65.19 21.69 -8.85
N ASN A 679 64.47 22.10 -7.78
CA ASN A 679 64.95 22.49 -6.42
C ASN A 679 64.34 23.77 -5.78
N ASN A 680 63.81 23.55 -4.56
CA ASN A 680 64.01 24.27 -3.29
C ASN A 680 63.67 25.78 -3.08
N SER A 681 62.65 25.97 -2.23
CA SER A 681 62.60 26.74 -0.97
C SER A 681 63.06 28.22 -0.86
N THR A 682 62.13 29.00 -0.28
CA THR A 682 62.27 30.11 0.71
C THR A 682 62.44 31.58 0.25
N GLU A 683 61.78 32.43 1.05
CA GLU A 683 61.94 33.88 1.28
C GLU A 683 61.12 34.91 0.48
N GLY A 684 60.41 35.75 1.24
CA GLY A 684 60.76 37.18 1.25
C GLY A 684 59.91 38.16 0.44
N SER A 685 58.86 38.69 1.08
CA SER A 685 58.55 40.12 1.26
C SER A 685 58.68 41.16 0.11
N ARG A 686 57.67 42.06 0.09
CA ARG A 686 57.61 43.45 -0.46
C ARG A 686 57.40 43.57 -1.99
N ARG A 687 56.70 44.57 -2.54
CA ARG A 687 55.72 45.61 -2.13
C ARG A 687 55.38 46.35 -3.44
N GLY A 688 54.14 46.86 -3.54
CA GLY A 688 53.78 48.03 -4.36
C GLY A 688 53.09 47.70 -5.68
N LEU A 689 52.10 48.45 -6.15
CA LEU A 689 51.54 49.72 -5.67
C LEU A 689 50.23 49.99 -6.44
N ARG A 690 49.17 50.43 -5.72
CA ARG A 690 48.13 51.44 -6.08
C ARG A 690 47.25 51.20 -7.34
N THR A 691 45.97 51.52 -7.35
CA THR A 691 45.33 52.78 -6.94
C THR A 691 43.93 52.61 -6.34
N SER A 692 43.57 53.63 -5.58
CA SER A 692 42.36 53.84 -4.78
C SER A 692 41.51 54.96 -5.37
N THR A 693 40.24 55.06 -4.95
CA THR A 693 39.50 56.30 -4.63
C THR A 693 38.26 55.90 -3.80
N SER A 694 38.17 56.16 -2.49
CA SER A 694 37.82 57.42 -1.73
C SER A 694 36.39 57.90 -2.02
N SER A 695 35.53 58.26 -1.05
CA SER A 695 35.71 59.10 0.17
C SER A 695 34.44 58.98 1.08
N HIS A 696 34.53 58.75 2.42
CA HIS A 696 34.66 59.72 3.55
C HIS A 696 33.44 60.68 3.70
N THR A 697 32.85 61.02 4.86
CA THR A 697 33.23 61.17 6.29
C THR A 697 31.90 61.47 7.07
N GLN A 698 31.66 61.23 8.38
CA GLN A 698 32.05 61.96 9.62
C GLN A 698 30.98 61.55 10.69
N LEU A 699 31.31 60.97 11.86
CA LEU A 699 31.73 61.53 13.17
C LEU A 699 30.60 61.88 14.19
N GLN A 700 30.92 61.58 15.48
CA GLN A 700 30.36 62.04 16.78
C GLN A 700 29.11 61.31 17.35
N THR A 701 29.19 60.53 18.44
CA THR A 701 29.47 60.76 19.89
C THR A 701 28.41 61.57 20.65
N HIS A 702 27.75 60.97 21.64
CA HIS A 702 27.64 61.41 23.06
C HIS A 702 26.50 60.70 23.83
N HIS A 703 26.81 60.13 24.99
CA HIS A 703 25.94 59.96 26.17
C HIS A 703 25.94 61.31 26.96
N PRO A 704 24.99 61.68 27.87
CA PRO A 704 24.65 60.88 29.07
C PRO A 704 23.29 61.11 29.82
N SER A 705 23.00 60.19 30.76
CA SER A 705 22.39 60.27 32.12
C SER A 705 21.15 61.13 32.51
N SER A 706 20.18 60.43 33.14
CA SER A 706 19.56 60.62 34.48
C SER A 706 18.39 61.60 34.76
N SER A 707 17.31 60.99 35.30
CA SER A 707 16.45 61.36 36.46
C SER A 707 15.29 62.38 36.39
N THR A 708 14.26 62.05 37.22
CA THR A 708 13.17 62.82 37.89
C THR A 708 11.79 63.07 37.23
N ILE A 709 10.79 62.30 37.70
CA ILE A 709 9.52 62.61 38.41
C ILE A 709 8.77 63.95 38.16
N ASP A 710 7.51 63.79 37.70
CA ASP A 710 6.21 64.43 38.04
C ASP A 710 5.53 65.61 37.29
N LEU A 711 4.20 65.42 37.19
CA LEU A 711 3.03 66.33 37.09
C LEU A 711 2.68 67.07 35.78
N GLY A 712 1.59 66.61 35.15
CA GLY A 712 0.38 67.44 34.95
C GLY A 712 -0.05 67.84 33.53
N SER A 713 -1.31 67.49 33.21
CA SER A 713 -2.27 68.19 32.31
C SER A 713 -2.38 67.79 30.81
N GLU A 714 -3.45 67.03 30.54
CA GLU A 714 -4.44 67.16 29.45
C GLU A 714 -4.02 67.72 28.07
N ALA A 715 -4.06 66.85 27.04
CA ALA A 715 -5.00 66.97 25.92
C ALA A 715 -4.86 65.78 24.95
N SER A 716 -6.00 65.14 24.70
CA SER A 716 -6.36 64.22 23.63
C SER A 716 -5.40 64.05 22.43
N SER A 717 -4.85 62.84 22.29
CA SER A 717 -4.68 62.18 20.99
C SER A 717 -4.80 60.67 21.15
N LEU A 718 -5.84 60.13 20.49
CA LEU A 718 -6.17 58.75 20.13
C LEU A 718 -5.21 57.64 20.60
N PRO A 719 -5.67 56.61 21.35
CA PRO A 719 -4.89 55.40 21.57
C PRO A 719 -4.82 54.59 20.28
N VAL A 720 -3.60 54.32 19.87
CA VAL A 720 -3.19 53.24 18.99
C VAL A 720 -3.71 51.93 19.59
N ILE A 721 -4.51 51.20 18.82
CA ILE A 721 -5.01 49.87 19.18
C ILE A 721 -3.84 48.89 18.99
N GLU A 722 -3.15 48.57 20.08
CA GLU A 722 -2.31 47.38 20.18
C GLU A 722 -3.20 46.20 20.63
N ASP A 723 -3.15 45.12 19.85
CA ASP A 723 -3.44 43.73 20.20
C ASP A 723 -4.72 43.42 21.02
N GLU A 724 -5.89 43.44 20.38
CA GLU A 724 -7.08 42.69 20.85
C GLU A 724 -7.42 41.53 19.90
N ALA A 725 -6.86 40.36 20.19
CA ALA A 725 -7.41 39.08 19.72
C ALA A 725 -7.14 37.95 20.73
N GLU A 726 -7.12 38.26 22.02
CA GLU A 726 -7.13 37.23 23.06
C GLU A 726 -8.58 36.79 23.29
N LEU A 727 -8.91 35.56 22.87
CA LEU A 727 -10.24 34.98 23.03
C LEU A 727 -10.55 34.90 24.54
N ASN A 728 -11.47 35.72 25.03
CA ASN A 728 -11.82 35.72 26.45
C ASN A 728 -12.58 34.42 26.81
N PHE A 729 -11.84 33.44 27.35
CA PHE A 729 -12.38 32.13 27.74
C PHE A 729 -13.50 32.23 28.79
N GLU A 730 -13.54 33.31 29.57
CA GLU A 730 -14.60 33.57 30.54
C GLU A 730 -15.91 33.95 29.84
N TYR A 731 -15.84 34.73 28.76
CA TYR A 731 -16.98 35.04 27.91
C TYR A 731 -17.54 33.80 27.21
N LEU A 732 -16.66 32.93 26.69
CA LEU A 732 -17.07 31.67 26.06
C LEU A 732 -17.74 30.73 27.08
N ARG A 733 -17.18 30.63 28.29
CA ARG A 733 -17.73 29.83 29.40
C ARG A 733 -19.11 30.31 29.80
N ASN A 734 -19.31 31.62 29.95
CA ASN A 734 -20.60 32.19 30.35
C ASN A 734 -21.66 32.01 29.24
N THR A 735 -21.26 32.16 27.97
CA THR A 735 -22.15 31.88 26.84
C THR A 735 -22.57 30.41 26.80
N LEU A 736 -21.64 29.49 26.99
CA LEU A 736 -21.92 28.05 27.07
C LEU A 736 -22.89 27.70 28.21
N LEU A 737 -22.67 28.27 29.40
CA LEU A 737 -23.52 28.06 30.55
C LEU A 737 -24.96 28.56 30.30
N GLN A 738 -25.11 29.72 29.66
CA GLN A 738 -26.42 30.29 29.34
C GLN A 738 -27.21 29.43 28.33
N PHE A 739 -26.53 28.81 27.36
CA PHE A 739 -27.16 27.85 26.44
C PHE A 739 -27.52 26.51 27.09
N LEU A 740 -26.78 26.09 28.12
CA LEU A 740 -27.03 24.85 28.86
C LEU A 740 -28.15 25.00 29.90
N GLU A 741 -28.29 26.19 30.48
CA GLU A 741 -29.32 26.54 31.46
C GLU A 741 -30.73 26.46 30.86
N HIS A 742 -30.92 26.94 29.63
CA HIS A 742 -32.21 26.88 28.95
C HIS A 742 -32.34 25.64 28.05
N LYS A 743 -33.23 24.69 28.40
CA LYS A 743 -33.42 23.42 27.67
C LYS A 743 -33.73 23.59 26.18
N GLU A 744 -34.42 24.66 25.80
CA GLU A 744 -34.83 24.95 24.41
C GLU A 744 -33.65 25.43 23.52
N MET A 745 -32.58 25.95 24.14
CA MET A 745 -31.42 26.52 23.44
C MET A 745 -30.34 25.47 23.14
N ARG A 746 -30.37 24.33 23.82
CA ARG A 746 -29.36 23.26 23.72
C ARG A 746 -29.13 22.72 22.30
N PRO A 747 -30.16 22.53 21.43
CA PRO A 747 -29.93 22.06 20.06
C PRO A 747 -29.12 23.05 19.21
N HIS A 748 -29.17 24.33 19.55
CA HIS A 748 -28.47 25.41 18.84
C HIS A 748 -27.01 25.57 19.29
N LEU A 749 -26.64 24.99 20.43
CA LEU A 749 -25.30 25.10 21.02
C LEU A 749 -24.22 24.57 20.08
N VAL A 750 -24.47 23.43 19.42
CA VAL A 750 -23.52 22.82 18.48
C VAL A 750 -23.31 23.72 17.25
N ARG A 751 -24.38 24.37 16.77
CA ARG A 751 -24.30 25.30 15.63
C ARG A 751 -23.52 26.57 16.01
N VAL A 752 -23.78 27.14 17.17
CA VAL A 752 -23.10 28.37 17.65
C VAL A 752 -21.63 28.10 17.94
N LEU A 753 -21.30 26.99 18.63
CA LEU A 753 -19.92 26.58 18.86
C LEU A 753 -19.20 26.25 17.56
N GLY A 754 -19.88 25.61 16.60
CA GLY A 754 -19.32 25.35 15.28
C GLY A 754 -18.90 26.62 14.55
N VAL A 755 -19.70 27.68 14.63
CA VAL A 755 -19.37 29.00 14.08
C VAL A 755 -18.19 29.62 14.82
N ILE A 756 -18.22 29.64 16.16
CA ILE A 756 -17.12 30.22 16.96
C ILE A 756 -15.80 29.51 16.69
N LEU A 757 -15.79 28.18 16.71
CA LEU A 757 -14.60 27.37 16.46
C LEU A 757 -14.13 27.53 15.00
N HIS A 758 -15.02 27.70 14.03
CA HIS A 758 -14.65 27.94 12.64
C HIS A 758 -13.83 29.23 12.46
N PHE A 759 -14.15 30.29 13.20
CA PHE A 759 -13.44 31.57 13.19
C PHE A 759 -12.31 31.67 14.23
N THR A 760 -12.15 30.67 15.09
CA THR A 760 -11.06 30.63 16.08
C THR A 760 -9.78 30.07 15.44
N PRO A 761 -8.61 30.75 15.58
CA PRO A 761 -7.31 30.24 15.14
C PRO A 761 -7.01 28.85 15.68
N GLN A 762 -6.27 28.03 14.91
CA GLN A 762 -6.05 26.61 15.20
C GLN A 762 -5.33 26.33 16.53
N GLU A 763 -4.56 27.30 17.04
CA GLU A 763 -3.84 27.19 18.31
C GLU A 763 -4.74 27.48 19.53
N ILE A 764 -5.85 28.19 19.33
CA ILE A 764 -6.81 28.62 20.38
C ILE A 764 -8.05 27.70 20.41
N ARG A 765 -8.40 27.12 19.26
CA ARG A 765 -9.48 26.15 19.09
C ARG A 765 -9.17 24.82 19.76
#